data_AF-A0A352XGB4-F1
#
_entry.id   AF-A0A352XGB4-F1
#
_cell.length_a   1.000
_cell.length_b   1.000
_cell.length_c   1.000
_cell.angle_alpha   90.00
_cell.angle_beta   90.00
_cell.angle_gamma   90.00
#
_symmetry.space_group_name_H-M   'P 1'
#
loop_
_entity.id
_entity.type
_entity.pdbx_description
1 polymer ?
#
loop_
_entity_poly.entity_id
_entity_poly.type
_entity_poly.pdbx_seq_one_letter_code
_entity_poly.pdbx_strand_id
1 'polypeptide(L)'
;MLKKLYLPTAKFILITALFYPSKVLAFSDTETHWANNCIKEMTPRKLVTGYPDGTFRPNATITRAEFAVLMLNAFPNAPIKRQGTTFNDVPTNYWGHRAIGDAYQRGFFSGYPGGLFQPNQAIERVQAIGVMAGAMNYAIPNNPTNILRQYFTDAAQIPQYGVNAIATAAVNTLVVNYPNIKELRPNQRATRGEVAALICRALNIYTVPPQYIAGVEVQPQEVRALPGGLNTIPTFNSNYPELVETDGILLSTFPGENKLVYSAHLNFAFEGRFDIFTHHIARAETQDQTRPLYQGLIVENPTDQPVTIDILQAATYLSTPDAPFIPLADIVENPNGNVYSGPGSRTMGDILRGVRNANFPTQIVLKPGETQILMNQPIPIKQAPASNGRSTMMRLQSNGKVYLANLAMKAPRNSSGNFRPPTLAEWQALLIEGELAQPRNLTPTPLYPPQEPTVFGRVAGVSQGTEWLAKITDNPGSDFLRIPDPGQAFSYVIGTVHLITLSTGQIQSANMLARYPDTAYFAHSNYGVEYNITLPLKNTTPQPQTVTVSLQTPLKDEGGTDRLLFLNPQSNQIFFRGTVRLSYEDDKGQKQTRYIHLLQRRGQKGEPLVTLNLPPGMEREVNVDLVYPPDSTPPQVLTVRTKTR
;
A
#
# COMPACT_ATOMS: atom_id res chain seq x y z
N MET A 1 -23.46 -36.62 -58.55
CA MET A 1 -23.93 -35.26 -58.89
C MET A 1 -24.04 -34.46 -57.60
N LEU A 2 -23.04 -33.63 -57.26
CA LEU A 2 -23.18 -32.64 -56.20
C LEU A 2 -22.51 -31.34 -56.63
N LYS A 3 -23.30 -30.28 -56.62
CA LYS A 3 -23.02 -28.94 -57.13
C LYS A 3 -21.92 -28.26 -56.30
N LYS A 4 -20.90 -27.73 -56.98
CA LYS A 4 -19.93 -26.77 -56.42
C LYS A 4 -20.63 -25.43 -56.19
N LEU A 5 -20.61 -24.95 -54.95
CA LEU A 5 -21.01 -23.59 -54.59
C LEU A 5 -19.77 -22.68 -54.69
N TYR A 6 -19.85 -21.65 -55.53
CA TYR A 6 -18.86 -20.58 -55.63
C TYR A 6 -19.10 -19.56 -54.49
N LEU A 7 -18.10 -19.29 -53.65
CA LEU A 7 -18.04 -18.09 -52.81
C LEU A 7 -17.20 -17.00 -53.52
N PRO A 8 -17.61 -15.72 -53.51
CA PRO A 8 -16.81 -14.64 -54.06
C PRO A 8 -15.71 -14.23 -53.08
N THR A 9 -14.52 -13.98 -53.62
CA THR A 9 -13.34 -13.45 -52.93
C THR A 9 -13.61 -12.05 -52.37
N ALA A 10 -13.59 -11.89 -51.05
CA ALA A 10 -13.57 -10.60 -50.38
C ALA A 10 -12.17 -9.96 -50.50
N LYS A 11 -12.08 -8.80 -51.16
CA LYS A 11 -10.89 -7.94 -51.16
C LYS A 11 -10.69 -7.37 -49.74
N PHE A 12 -9.63 -7.78 -49.06
CA PHE A 12 -9.14 -7.10 -47.86
C PHE A 12 -8.56 -5.74 -48.26
N ILE A 13 -9.23 -4.66 -47.90
CA ILE A 13 -8.68 -3.31 -47.92
C ILE A 13 -7.82 -3.18 -46.65
N LEU A 14 -6.50 -3.16 -46.82
CA LEU A 14 -5.57 -2.86 -45.74
C LEU A 14 -5.67 -1.36 -45.45
N ILE A 15 -6.46 -0.98 -44.44
CA ILE A 15 -6.49 0.40 -43.93
C ILE A 15 -5.22 0.57 -43.08
N THR A 16 -4.16 1.09 -43.69
CA THR A 16 -3.02 1.62 -42.94
C THR A 16 -3.49 2.87 -42.20
N ALA A 17 -3.77 2.73 -40.91
CA ALA A 17 -3.96 3.87 -40.02
C ALA A 17 -2.63 4.65 -39.96
N LEU A 18 -2.58 5.80 -40.62
CA LEU A 18 -1.54 6.79 -40.41
C LEU A 18 -1.66 7.28 -38.96
N PHE A 19 -0.81 6.77 -38.08
CA PHE A 19 -0.58 7.36 -36.76
C PHE A 19 0.07 8.73 -36.99
N TYR A 20 -0.74 9.79 -36.99
CA TYR A 20 -0.21 11.12 -36.75
C TYR A 20 0.21 11.17 -35.27
N PRO A 21 1.50 11.35 -34.94
CA PRO A 21 1.85 11.66 -33.56
C PRO A 21 1.11 12.96 -33.23
N SER A 22 0.21 12.92 -32.26
CA SER A 22 -0.36 14.14 -31.71
C SER A 22 0.82 15.02 -31.29
N LYS A 23 1.02 16.17 -31.94
CA LYS A 23 1.99 17.16 -31.48
C LYS A 23 1.59 17.51 -30.05
N VAL A 24 2.29 16.96 -29.07
CA VAL A 24 2.26 17.48 -27.70
C VAL A 24 2.57 18.96 -27.85
N LEU A 25 1.65 19.83 -27.41
CA LEU A 25 1.88 21.28 -27.38
C LEU A 25 3.07 21.55 -26.46
N ALA A 26 4.25 21.61 -27.05
CA ALA A 26 5.48 22.01 -26.37
C ALA A 26 5.52 23.54 -26.35
N PHE A 27 5.69 24.11 -25.16
CA PHE A 27 5.86 25.55 -25.00
C PHE A 27 7.30 25.94 -25.34
N SER A 28 7.47 26.94 -26.20
CA SER A 28 8.77 27.32 -26.77
C SER A 28 9.80 27.77 -25.73
N ASP A 29 9.35 28.19 -24.54
CA ASP A 29 10.17 28.74 -23.46
C ASP A 29 10.43 27.74 -22.31
N THR A 30 10.10 26.46 -22.50
CA THR A 30 10.26 25.42 -21.47
C THR A 30 11.33 24.39 -21.76
N GLU A 31 11.89 24.35 -22.98
CA GLU A 31 12.73 23.24 -23.44
C GLU A 31 13.91 22.91 -22.51
N THR A 32 14.62 23.93 -22.04
CA THR A 32 15.78 23.81 -21.14
C THR A 32 15.43 24.00 -19.67
N HIS A 33 14.16 24.23 -19.34
CA HIS A 33 13.72 24.50 -17.98
C HIS A 33 13.65 23.20 -17.16
N TRP A 34 14.08 23.23 -15.89
CA TRP A 34 14.13 22.03 -15.03
C TRP A 34 12.75 21.37 -14.80
N ALA A 35 11.67 22.16 -14.89
CA ALA A 35 10.29 21.69 -14.77
C ALA A 35 9.66 21.23 -16.10
N ASN A 36 10.40 21.21 -17.21
CA ASN A 36 9.89 20.92 -18.56
C ASN A 36 9.06 19.62 -18.61
N ASN A 37 9.60 18.52 -18.10
CA ASN A 37 8.94 17.22 -18.16
C ASN A 37 7.61 17.21 -17.40
N CYS A 38 7.56 17.91 -16.27
CA CYS A 38 6.31 18.08 -15.52
C CYS A 38 5.29 18.90 -16.30
N ILE A 39 5.69 20.04 -16.86
CA ILE A 39 4.80 20.88 -17.68
C ILE A 39 4.26 20.09 -18.89
N LYS A 40 5.13 19.33 -19.57
CA LYS A 40 4.77 18.48 -20.72
C LYS A 40 3.72 17.42 -20.36
N GLU A 41 3.85 16.76 -19.21
CA GLU A 41 2.87 15.75 -18.74
C GLU A 41 1.55 16.36 -18.28
N MET A 42 1.59 17.58 -17.74
CA MET A 42 0.40 18.26 -17.21
C MET A 42 -0.50 18.83 -18.32
N THR A 43 0.06 19.23 -19.45
CA THR A 43 -0.69 19.81 -20.59
C THR A 43 -1.77 18.88 -21.16
N PRO A 44 -1.48 17.63 -21.58
CA PRO A 44 -2.50 16.73 -22.12
C PRO A 44 -3.57 16.35 -21.07
N ARG A 45 -3.21 16.42 -19.78
CA ARG A 45 -4.12 16.20 -18.65
C ARG A 45 -4.99 17.43 -18.33
N LYS A 46 -4.85 18.53 -19.09
CA LYS A 46 -5.55 19.81 -18.88
C LYS A 46 -5.33 20.40 -17.47
N LEU A 47 -4.21 20.06 -16.84
CA LEU A 47 -3.87 20.57 -15.51
C LEU A 47 -3.28 21.99 -15.59
N VAL A 48 -2.60 22.30 -16.68
CA VAL A 48 -2.04 23.61 -16.97
C VAL A 48 -2.39 24.06 -18.39
N THR A 49 -2.28 25.37 -18.63
CA THR A 49 -2.45 25.97 -19.94
C THR A 49 -1.41 27.08 -20.10
N GLY A 50 -0.86 27.20 -21.31
CA GLY A 50 0.05 28.30 -21.68
C GLY A 50 -0.72 29.54 -22.15
N TYR A 51 0.05 30.50 -22.63
CA TYR A 51 -0.45 31.76 -23.16
C TYR A 51 -0.74 31.65 -24.67
N PRO A 52 -1.58 32.53 -25.25
CA PRO A 52 -1.88 32.53 -26.69
C PRO A 52 -0.66 32.71 -27.60
N ASP A 53 0.44 33.23 -27.07
CA ASP A 53 1.73 33.41 -27.76
C ASP A 53 2.57 32.11 -27.85
N GLY A 54 2.06 30.98 -27.35
CA GLY A 54 2.75 29.70 -27.36
C GLY A 54 3.74 29.48 -26.21
N THR A 55 3.80 30.41 -25.24
CA THR A 55 4.69 30.32 -24.06
C THR A 55 3.98 29.76 -22.83
N PHE A 56 4.73 29.20 -21.89
CA PHE A 56 4.24 28.84 -20.55
C PHE A 56 4.64 29.84 -19.46
N ARG A 57 5.75 30.54 -19.67
CA ARG A 57 6.40 31.49 -18.76
C ARG A 57 6.79 30.84 -17.41
N PRO A 58 7.59 29.76 -17.41
CA PRO A 58 7.87 28.99 -16.19
C PRO A 58 8.57 29.80 -15.09
N ASN A 59 9.33 30.84 -15.46
CA ASN A 59 10.03 31.71 -14.52
C ASN A 59 9.19 32.92 -14.06
N ALA A 60 8.03 33.17 -14.67
CA ALA A 60 7.14 34.24 -14.22
C ALA A 60 6.48 33.87 -12.89
N THR A 61 6.26 34.87 -12.04
CA THR A 61 5.49 34.69 -10.81
C THR A 61 4.04 34.37 -11.14
N ILE A 62 3.40 33.58 -10.29
CA ILE A 62 1.99 33.22 -10.43
C ILE A 62 1.12 34.00 -9.45
N THR A 63 -0.01 34.50 -9.92
CA THR A 63 -0.99 35.20 -9.08
C THR A 63 -1.82 34.23 -8.24
N ARG A 64 -2.42 34.74 -7.16
CA ARG A 64 -3.34 33.95 -6.33
C ARG A 64 -4.56 33.45 -7.11
N ALA A 65 -5.10 34.25 -8.03
CA ALA A 65 -6.22 33.85 -8.88
C ALA A 65 -5.83 32.72 -9.84
N GLU A 66 -4.68 32.82 -10.51
CA GLU A 66 -4.18 31.74 -11.38
C GLU A 66 -3.93 30.45 -10.59
N PHE A 67 -3.34 30.54 -9.40
CA PHE A 67 -3.10 29.35 -8.59
C PHE A 67 -4.40 28.70 -8.09
N ALA A 68 -5.44 29.47 -7.79
CA ALA A 68 -6.76 28.92 -7.46
C ALA A 68 -7.35 28.07 -8.60
N VAL A 69 -7.17 28.50 -9.85
CA VAL A 69 -7.58 27.74 -11.03
C VAL A 69 -6.79 26.43 -11.15
N LEU A 70 -5.47 26.48 -10.96
CA LEU A 70 -4.64 25.27 -11.03
C LEU A 70 -5.01 24.26 -9.94
N MET A 71 -5.35 24.72 -8.73
CA MET A 71 -5.84 23.84 -7.66
C MET A 71 -7.16 23.16 -8.01
N LEU A 72 -8.09 23.89 -8.64
CA LEU A 72 -9.36 23.30 -9.11
C LEU A 72 -9.18 22.31 -10.25
N ASN A 73 -8.22 22.57 -11.15
CA ASN A 73 -7.87 21.61 -12.20
C ASN A 73 -7.21 20.35 -11.64
N ALA A 74 -6.33 20.50 -10.64
CA ALA A 74 -5.64 19.38 -10.00
C ALA A 74 -6.56 18.54 -9.10
N PHE A 75 -7.55 19.17 -8.45
CA PHE A 75 -8.44 18.52 -7.50
C PHE A 75 -9.92 18.83 -7.80
N PRO A 76 -10.44 18.46 -8.99
CA PRO A 76 -11.79 18.84 -9.42
C PRO A 76 -12.89 18.22 -8.54
N ASN A 77 -12.57 17.10 -7.89
CA ASN A 77 -13.49 16.34 -7.03
C ASN A 77 -13.35 16.67 -5.53
N ALA A 78 -12.55 17.68 -5.14
CA ALA A 78 -12.38 18.02 -3.74
C ALA A 78 -13.72 18.47 -3.09
N PRO A 79 -14.10 17.95 -1.92
CA PRO A 79 -15.41 18.24 -1.33
C PRO A 79 -15.56 19.72 -0.95
N ILE A 80 -16.80 20.21 -0.96
CA ILE A 80 -17.14 21.53 -0.41
C ILE A 80 -17.01 21.45 1.11
N LYS A 81 -16.18 22.32 1.70
CA LYS A 81 -15.89 22.35 3.14
C LYS A 81 -16.56 23.52 3.87
N ARG A 82 -16.98 24.55 3.14
CA ARG A 82 -17.60 25.76 3.69
C ARG A 82 -18.52 26.44 2.68
N GLN A 83 -19.42 27.28 3.19
CA GLN A 83 -20.28 28.12 2.39
C GLN A 83 -19.48 29.14 1.57
N GLY A 84 -20.09 29.64 0.49
CA GLY A 84 -19.46 30.68 -0.34
C GLY A 84 -19.30 31.99 0.40
N THR A 85 -18.37 32.82 -0.08
CA THR A 85 -18.18 34.20 0.39
C THR A 85 -18.04 35.14 -0.80
N THR A 86 -18.37 36.42 -0.60
CA THR A 86 -18.04 37.49 -1.55
C THR A 86 -16.76 38.17 -1.09
N PHE A 87 -15.82 38.37 -2.01
CA PHE A 87 -14.60 39.15 -1.75
C PHE A 87 -14.77 40.56 -2.32
N ASN A 88 -14.45 41.57 -1.52
CA ASN A 88 -14.65 42.99 -1.85
C ASN A 88 -13.80 43.46 -3.04
N ASP A 89 -12.67 42.79 -3.30
CA ASP A 89 -11.73 43.08 -4.37
C ASP A 89 -11.82 42.11 -5.56
N VAL A 90 -12.89 41.31 -5.64
CA VAL A 90 -13.15 40.39 -6.76
C VAL A 90 -14.51 40.69 -7.38
N PRO A 91 -14.57 41.65 -8.34
CA PRO A 91 -15.79 41.96 -9.09
C PRO A 91 -16.41 40.73 -9.74
N THR A 92 -17.74 40.71 -9.91
CA THR A 92 -18.48 39.59 -10.52
C THR A 92 -18.10 39.32 -11.98
N ASN A 93 -17.57 40.34 -12.68
CA ASN A 93 -17.05 40.25 -14.04
C ASN A 93 -15.53 39.93 -14.10
N TYR A 94 -14.86 39.74 -12.96
CA TYR A 94 -13.47 39.31 -12.94
C TYR A 94 -13.36 37.87 -13.47
N TRP A 95 -12.41 37.61 -14.38
CA TRP A 95 -12.28 36.30 -15.06
C TRP A 95 -12.17 35.12 -14.09
N GLY A 96 -11.52 35.33 -12.93
CA GLY A 96 -11.33 34.34 -11.90
C GLY A 96 -12.44 34.30 -10.84
N HIS A 97 -13.50 35.11 -10.95
CA HIS A 97 -14.52 35.28 -9.90
C HIS A 97 -15.10 33.93 -9.43
N ARG A 98 -15.53 33.08 -10.37
CA ARG A 98 -16.06 31.74 -10.05
C ARG A 98 -15.00 30.83 -9.45
N ALA A 99 -13.82 30.75 -10.07
CA ALA A 99 -12.73 29.89 -9.59
C ALA A 99 -12.27 30.27 -8.17
N ILE A 100 -12.23 31.56 -7.85
CA ILE A 100 -11.89 32.04 -6.51
C ILE A 100 -12.96 31.62 -5.49
N GLY A 101 -14.24 31.77 -5.83
CA GLY A 101 -15.35 31.32 -4.98
C GLY A 101 -15.32 29.81 -4.73
N ASP A 102 -15.14 29.02 -5.79
CA ASP A 102 -15.08 27.55 -5.70
C ASP A 102 -13.86 27.07 -4.89
N ALA A 103 -12.69 27.66 -5.13
CA ALA A 103 -11.47 27.35 -4.39
C ALA A 103 -11.59 27.73 -2.91
N TYR A 104 -12.32 28.80 -2.59
CA TYR A 104 -12.66 29.15 -1.21
C TYR A 104 -13.57 28.08 -0.58
N GLN A 105 -14.68 27.74 -1.22
CA GLN A 105 -15.66 26.76 -0.73
C GLN A 105 -15.03 25.38 -0.46
N ARG A 106 -14.10 24.95 -1.32
CA ARG A 106 -13.37 23.66 -1.19
C ARG A 106 -12.25 23.69 -0.16
N GLY A 107 -11.99 24.86 0.44
CA GLY A 107 -11.02 24.98 1.52
C GLY A 107 -9.57 25.24 1.05
N PHE A 108 -9.33 25.47 -0.24
CA PHE A 108 -7.98 25.74 -0.75
C PHE A 108 -7.48 27.13 -0.33
N PHE A 109 -8.36 28.13 -0.31
CA PHE A 109 -8.01 29.50 0.10
C PHE A 109 -9.00 30.03 1.12
N SER A 110 -8.52 30.83 2.08
CA SER A 110 -9.37 31.45 3.13
C SER A 110 -9.56 32.96 2.98
N GLY A 111 -8.86 33.62 2.05
CA GLY A 111 -8.84 35.08 1.94
C GLY A 111 -7.97 35.78 3.00
N TYR A 112 -7.98 37.10 2.99
CA TYR A 112 -7.29 38.00 3.92
C TYR A 112 -8.31 38.79 4.76
N PRO A 113 -7.88 39.37 5.91
CA PRO A 113 -8.73 40.27 6.69
C PRO A 113 -9.36 41.39 5.84
N GLY A 114 -10.58 41.80 6.20
CA GLY A 114 -11.34 42.80 5.43
C GLY A 114 -12.11 42.24 4.24
N GLY A 115 -12.26 40.91 4.14
CA GLY A 115 -13.00 40.26 3.05
C GLY A 115 -12.29 40.38 1.71
N LEU A 116 -10.96 40.35 1.70
CA LEU A 116 -10.13 40.51 0.50
C LEU A 116 -9.57 39.17 0.03
N PHE A 117 -9.42 39.00 -1.28
CA PHE A 117 -8.72 37.85 -1.86
C PHE A 117 -7.34 38.19 -2.40
N GLN A 118 -7.14 39.42 -2.87
CA GLN A 118 -5.95 39.93 -3.57
C GLN A 118 -5.63 39.12 -4.84
N PRO A 119 -6.54 39.08 -5.83
CA PRO A 119 -6.47 38.13 -6.95
C PRO A 119 -5.24 38.30 -7.84
N ASN A 120 -4.78 39.54 -8.04
CA ASN A 120 -3.62 39.86 -8.88
C ASN A 120 -2.28 39.84 -8.12
N GLN A 121 -2.30 39.59 -6.82
CA GLN A 121 -1.08 39.50 -6.03
C GLN A 121 -0.35 38.19 -6.35
N ALA A 122 0.95 38.27 -6.60
CA ALA A 122 1.80 37.10 -6.73
C ALA A 122 1.84 36.31 -5.40
N ILE A 123 1.60 35.01 -5.44
CA ILE A 123 1.54 34.17 -4.24
C ILE A 123 2.94 33.89 -3.68
N GLU A 124 3.10 33.90 -2.36
CA GLU A 124 4.34 33.48 -1.70
C GLU A 124 4.52 31.96 -1.73
N ARG A 125 5.76 31.49 -1.80
CA ARG A 125 6.09 30.06 -1.83
C ARG A 125 5.53 29.31 -0.63
N VAL A 126 5.62 29.87 0.57
CA VAL A 126 5.05 29.26 1.79
C VAL A 126 3.54 29.06 1.67
N GLN A 127 2.84 30.02 1.06
CA GLN A 127 1.40 29.93 0.86
C GLN A 127 1.05 28.88 -0.20
N ALA A 128 1.77 28.86 -1.32
CA ALA A 128 1.54 27.88 -2.38
C ALA A 128 1.70 26.43 -1.88
N ILE A 129 2.79 26.17 -1.13
CA ILE A 129 3.04 24.86 -0.52
C ILE A 129 2.00 24.55 0.56
N GLY A 130 1.62 25.54 1.37
CA GLY A 130 0.61 25.36 2.42
C GLY A 130 -0.76 24.99 1.89
N VAL A 131 -1.22 25.64 0.81
CA VAL A 131 -2.46 25.31 0.11
C VAL A 131 -2.41 23.90 -0.47
N MET A 132 -1.29 23.53 -1.11
CA MET A 132 -1.11 22.17 -1.64
C MET A 132 -1.16 21.11 -0.54
N ALA A 133 -0.44 21.33 0.57
CA ALA A 133 -0.43 20.42 1.71
C ALA A 133 -1.83 20.26 2.34
N GLY A 134 -2.58 21.36 2.45
CA GLY A 134 -3.95 21.35 2.95
C GLY A 134 -4.92 20.59 2.04
N ALA A 135 -4.72 20.64 0.72
CA ALA A 135 -5.50 19.86 -0.24
C ALA A 135 -5.27 18.34 -0.08
N MET A 136 -4.05 17.93 0.27
CA MET A 136 -3.70 16.51 0.47
C MET A 136 -4.23 15.92 1.78
N ASN A 137 -4.67 16.74 2.73
CA ASN A 137 -5.24 16.32 4.02
C ASN A 137 -4.35 15.35 4.81
N TYR A 138 -3.03 15.55 4.76
CA TYR A 138 -2.07 14.75 5.52
C TYR A 138 -2.08 15.10 7.01
N ALA A 139 -1.77 14.12 7.85
CA ALA A 139 -1.62 14.34 9.29
C ALA A 139 -0.44 15.26 9.60
N ILE A 140 -0.63 16.16 10.57
CA ILE A 140 0.42 17.05 11.05
C ILE A 140 1.47 16.20 11.80
N PRO A 141 2.76 16.30 11.43
CA PRO A 141 3.79 15.53 12.12
C PRO A 141 4.08 16.09 13.51
N ASN A 142 4.54 15.23 14.41
CA ASN A 142 4.98 15.64 15.74
C ASN A 142 6.22 16.55 15.64
N ASN A 143 6.25 17.62 16.45
CA ASN A 143 7.35 18.58 16.52
C ASN A 143 7.76 19.19 15.15
N PRO A 144 6.83 19.87 14.46
CA PRO A 144 7.03 20.37 13.09
C PRO A 144 8.18 21.37 12.97
N THR A 145 8.44 22.19 13.99
CA THR A 145 9.55 23.15 13.98
C THR A 145 10.91 22.45 13.89
N ASN A 146 11.12 21.36 14.64
CA ASN A 146 12.38 20.62 14.59
C ASN A 146 12.55 19.87 13.27
N ILE A 147 11.46 19.31 12.72
CA ILE A 147 11.47 18.72 11.37
C ILE A 147 11.97 19.76 10.36
N LEU A 148 11.40 20.96 10.34
CA LEU A 148 11.79 21.98 9.38
C LEU A 148 13.28 22.35 9.45
N ARG A 149 13.87 22.41 10.66
CA ARG A 149 15.31 22.68 10.84
C ARG A 149 16.21 21.57 10.28
N GLN A 150 15.73 20.33 10.19
CA GLN A 150 16.48 19.22 9.57
C GLN A 150 16.37 19.25 8.04
N TYR A 151 15.24 19.73 7.52
CA TYR A 151 14.98 19.81 6.08
C TYR A 151 15.58 21.06 5.44
N PHE A 152 15.52 22.23 6.10
CA PHE A 152 15.83 23.52 5.47
C PHE A 152 16.78 24.38 6.31
N THR A 153 17.74 25.02 5.64
CA THR A 153 18.70 25.95 6.24
C THR A 153 18.06 27.30 6.57
N ASP A 154 17.02 27.69 5.83
CA ASP A 154 16.24 28.91 6.01
C ASP A 154 14.93 28.70 6.79
N ALA A 155 14.83 27.60 7.55
CA ALA A 155 13.63 27.24 8.31
C ALA A 155 13.14 28.35 9.26
N ALA A 156 14.05 29.18 9.78
CA ALA A 156 13.71 30.31 10.65
C ALA A 156 12.91 31.42 9.95
N GLN A 157 12.93 31.46 8.60
CA GLN A 157 12.16 32.44 7.82
C GLN A 157 10.71 31.99 7.57
N ILE A 158 10.36 30.75 7.93
CA ILE A 158 9.01 30.23 7.75
C ILE A 158 8.08 30.91 8.75
N PRO A 159 7.05 31.65 8.30
CA PRO A 159 6.11 32.29 9.20
C PRO A 159 5.33 31.25 10.03
N GLN A 160 4.97 31.61 11.25
CA GLN A 160 4.37 30.69 12.23
C GLN A 160 3.12 29.99 11.70
N TYR A 161 2.29 30.67 10.91
CA TYR A 161 1.08 30.08 10.31
C TYR A 161 1.39 28.95 9.31
N GLY A 162 2.59 28.94 8.71
CA GLY A 162 3.02 27.97 7.71
C GLY A 162 3.70 26.74 8.29
N VAL A 163 4.18 26.79 9.54
CA VAL A 163 5.03 25.74 10.15
C VAL A 163 4.45 24.34 9.99
N ASN A 164 3.18 24.14 10.37
CA ASN A 164 2.55 22.83 10.29
C ASN A 164 2.40 22.33 8.84
N ALA A 165 1.97 23.22 7.94
CA ALA A 165 1.70 22.85 6.56
C ALA A 165 3.00 22.54 5.79
N ILE A 166 4.06 23.33 5.99
CA ILE A 166 5.37 23.07 5.37
C ILE A 166 6.01 21.80 5.92
N ALA A 167 5.95 21.59 7.24
CA ALA A 167 6.50 20.36 7.83
C ALA A 167 5.79 19.13 7.27
N THR A 168 4.46 19.20 7.16
CA THR A 168 3.63 18.15 6.55
C THR A 168 3.98 17.93 5.08
N ALA A 169 4.18 19.00 4.31
CA ALA A 169 4.58 18.91 2.90
C ALA A 169 5.98 18.27 2.74
N ALA A 170 6.92 18.62 3.61
CA ALA A 170 8.29 18.13 3.56
C ALA A 170 8.36 16.62 3.82
N VAL A 171 7.75 16.14 4.91
CA VAL A 171 7.78 14.69 5.26
C VAL A 171 7.03 13.82 4.24
N ASN A 172 6.07 14.39 3.52
CA ASN A 172 5.32 13.71 2.46
C ASN A 172 5.90 13.94 1.05
N THR A 173 7.13 14.44 0.93
CA THR A 173 7.85 14.60 -0.36
C THR A 173 7.13 15.49 -1.38
N LEU A 174 6.34 16.45 -0.91
CA LEU A 174 5.65 17.42 -1.76
C LEU A 174 6.53 18.61 -2.12
N VAL A 175 7.44 19.00 -1.22
CA VAL A 175 8.27 20.21 -1.41
C VAL A 175 9.31 19.98 -2.51
N VAL A 176 9.25 20.83 -3.53
CA VAL A 176 10.24 20.91 -4.60
C VAL A 176 11.02 22.21 -4.49
N ASN A 177 12.35 22.10 -4.46
CA ASN A 177 13.27 23.20 -4.29
C ASN A 177 14.37 23.09 -5.35
N TYR A 178 14.43 24.09 -6.22
CA TYR A 178 15.45 24.21 -7.26
C TYR A 178 16.21 25.53 -7.11
N PRO A 179 17.56 25.53 -7.26
CA PRO A 179 18.42 24.36 -7.41
C PRO A 179 18.80 23.72 -6.06
N ASN A 180 18.72 24.46 -4.95
CA ASN A 180 19.15 23.99 -3.64
C ASN A 180 17.97 23.40 -2.84
N ILE A 181 17.97 22.08 -2.63
CA ILE A 181 16.89 21.40 -1.90
C ILE A 181 16.74 21.82 -0.44
N LYS A 182 17.80 22.38 0.16
CA LYS A 182 17.81 22.83 1.56
C LYS A 182 17.30 24.26 1.74
N GLU A 183 16.95 24.97 0.66
CA GLU A 183 16.43 26.35 0.74
C GLU A 183 14.98 26.42 0.28
N LEU A 184 14.07 26.61 1.23
CA LEU A 184 12.63 26.71 0.93
C LEU A 184 12.28 28.02 0.24
N ARG A 185 12.94 29.11 0.62
CA ARG A 185 12.69 30.50 0.20
C ARG A 185 11.24 30.92 0.48
N PRO A 186 10.75 30.80 1.74
CA PRO A 186 9.32 30.83 2.06
C PRO A 186 8.61 32.12 1.66
N ASN A 187 9.30 33.25 1.77
CA ASN A 187 8.74 34.59 1.54
C ASN A 187 8.97 35.12 0.11
N GLN A 188 9.61 34.33 -0.77
CA GLN A 188 9.72 34.66 -2.19
C GLN A 188 8.42 34.35 -2.92
N ARG A 189 8.18 35.04 -4.03
CA ARG A 189 7.02 34.79 -4.90
C ARG A 189 7.24 33.49 -5.67
N ALA A 190 6.25 32.61 -5.68
CA ALA A 190 6.32 31.34 -6.39
C ALA A 190 6.25 31.55 -7.90
N THR A 191 7.05 30.79 -8.66
CA THR A 191 6.96 30.80 -10.12
C THR A 191 5.97 29.76 -10.64
N ARG A 192 5.51 29.93 -11.89
CA ARG A 192 4.65 28.96 -12.57
C ARG A 192 5.30 27.57 -12.68
N GLY A 193 6.61 27.51 -12.94
CA GLY A 193 7.36 26.26 -13.00
C GLY A 193 7.46 25.54 -11.65
N GLU A 194 7.63 26.29 -10.56
CA GLU A 194 7.63 25.75 -9.20
C GLU A 194 6.25 25.18 -8.83
N VAL A 195 5.18 25.91 -9.11
CA VAL A 195 3.81 25.44 -8.87
C VAL A 195 3.47 24.20 -9.70
N ALA A 196 3.88 24.15 -10.97
CA ALA A 196 3.72 22.95 -11.80
C ALA A 196 4.37 21.73 -11.13
N ALA A 197 5.63 21.87 -10.69
CA ALA A 197 6.35 20.78 -10.01
C ALA A 197 5.67 20.33 -8.70
N LEU A 198 5.13 21.27 -7.90
CA LEU A 198 4.35 20.93 -6.70
C LEU A 198 3.10 20.11 -7.05
N ILE A 199 2.38 20.48 -8.12
CA ILE A 199 1.22 19.73 -8.60
C ILE A 199 1.63 18.34 -9.09
N CYS A 200 2.72 18.21 -9.84
CA CYS A 200 3.24 16.90 -10.26
C CYS A 200 3.52 16.00 -9.05
N ARG A 201 4.14 16.52 -7.99
CA ARG A 201 4.34 15.75 -6.74
C ARG A 201 3.04 15.37 -6.06
N ALA A 202 2.09 16.30 -5.98
CA ALA A 202 0.80 16.06 -5.34
C ALA A 202 -0.05 15.01 -6.07
N LEU A 203 0.08 14.93 -7.40
CA LEU A 203 -0.66 14.00 -8.26
C LEU A 203 0.15 12.74 -8.63
N ASN A 204 1.29 12.49 -7.99
CA ASN A 204 2.19 11.36 -8.30
C ASN A 204 2.57 11.28 -9.79
N ILE A 205 2.79 12.43 -10.43
CA ILE A 205 3.41 12.52 -11.76
C ILE A 205 4.93 12.53 -11.56
N TYR A 206 5.56 11.37 -11.78
CA TYR A 206 6.98 11.10 -11.45
C TYR A 206 7.98 11.71 -12.46
N THR A 207 7.78 12.97 -12.83
CA THR A 207 8.64 13.71 -13.78
C THR A 207 9.51 14.78 -13.14
N VAL A 208 9.24 15.12 -11.88
CA VAL A 208 10.13 16.00 -11.10
C VAL A 208 11.44 15.26 -10.83
N PRO A 209 12.59 15.80 -11.26
CA PRO A 209 13.88 15.19 -10.97
C PRO A 209 14.05 14.99 -9.45
N PRO A 210 14.32 13.76 -8.97
CA PRO A 210 14.32 13.47 -7.54
C PRO A 210 15.30 14.30 -6.71
N GLN A 211 16.41 14.74 -7.33
CA GLN A 211 17.37 15.63 -6.70
C GLN A 211 16.84 17.03 -6.36
N TYR A 212 15.64 17.39 -6.81
CA TYR A 212 14.96 18.65 -6.44
C TYR A 212 13.86 18.45 -5.39
N ILE A 213 13.64 17.23 -4.90
CA ILE A 213 12.62 16.93 -3.90
C ILE A 213 13.27 17.02 -2.52
N ALA A 214 12.71 17.86 -1.65
CA ALA A 214 13.27 18.09 -0.32
C ALA A 214 13.30 16.81 0.52
N GLY A 215 14.48 16.51 1.07
CA GLY A 215 14.72 15.35 1.93
C GLY A 215 14.66 13.99 1.23
N VAL A 216 14.72 13.97 -0.10
CA VAL A 216 14.88 12.73 -0.87
C VAL A 216 16.35 12.50 -1.17
N GLU A 217 16.83 11.30 -0.88
CA GLU A 217 18.13 10.81 -1.29
C GLU A 217 17.97 9.80 -2.44
N VAL A 218 18.72 9.99 -3.51
CA VAL A 218 18.73 9.09 -4.67
C VAL A 218 19.85 8.08 -4.50
N GLN A 219 19.51 6.80 -4.56
CA GLN A 219 20.48 5.71 -4.60
C GLN A 219 20.44 5.07 -5.99
N PRO A 220 21.43 5.33 -6.85
CA PRO A 220 21.52 4.68 -8.16
C PRO A 220 21.70 3.17 -8.00
N GLN A 221 20.87 2.41 -8.69
CA GLN A 221 20.92 0.94 -8.75
C GLN A 221 19.78 0.41 -9.62
N GLU A 222 19.96 -0.77 -10.17
CA GLU A 222 18.91 -1.42 -10.94
C GLU A 222 17.78 -1.94 -10.02
N VAL A 223 16.53 -1.73 -10.43
CA VAL A 223 15.31 -2.25 -9.81
C VAL A 223 14.65 -3.21 -10.80
N ARG A 224 14.50 -4.47 -10.38
CA ARG A 224 14.08 -5.60 -11.21
C ARG A 224 12.77 -6.18 -10.71
N ALA A 225 11.99 -6.73 -11.64
CA ALA A 225 10.88 -7.61 -11.31
C ALA A 225 11.38 -8.88 -10.62
N LEU A 226 10.65 -9.37 -9.61
CA LEU A 226 10.97 -10.61 -8.91
C LEU A 226 10.54 -11.80 -9.79
N PRO A 227 11.44 -12.70 -10.20
CA PRO A 227 11.06 -13.88 -10.97
C PRO A 227 10.18 -14.83 -10.13
N GLY A 228 9.58 -15.83 -10.80
CA GLY A 228 8.61 -16.73 -10.18
C GLY A 228 7.19 -16.16 -10.23
N GLY A 229 6.35 -16.61 -9.32
CA GLY A 229 4.94 -16.21 -9.29
C GLY A 229 4.21 -16.79 -8.09
N LEU A 230 3.00 -16.27 -7.87
CA LEU A 230 2.08 -16.84 -6.90
C LEU A 230 1.65 -18.24 -7.34
N ASN A 231 1.53 -19.14 -6.37
CA ASN A 231 0.85 -20.41 -6.56
C ASN A 231 -0.67 -20.21 -6.78
N THR A 232 -1.40 -21.29 -7.00
CA THR A 232 -2.85 -21.26 -7.27
C THR A 232 -3.71 -21.56 -6.04
N ILE A 233 -3.11 -21.68 -4.85
CA ILE A 233 -3.82 -22.06 -3.62
C ILE A 233 -4.78 -20.93 -3.23
N PRO A 234 -6.08 -21.20 -3.02
CA PRO A 234 -7.04 -20.17 -2.66
C PRO A 234 -6.90 -19.77 -1.18
N THR A 235 -7.16 -18.50 -0.91
CA THR A 235 -7.14 -17.90 0.43
C THR A 235 -8.49 -17.27 0.71
N PHE A 236 -9.16 -17.71 1.78
CA PHE A 236 -10.28 -16.99 2.37
C PHE A 236 -9.73 -15.72 3.04
N ASN A 237 -9.96 -14.56 2.42
CA ASN A 237 -9.31 -13.29 2.79
C ASN A 237 -10.34 -12.30 3.33
N SER A 238 -10.40 -12.17 4.66
CA SER A 238 -11.38 -11.35 5.38
C SER A 238 -10.71 -10.20 6.12
N ASN A 239 -10.65 -9.03 5.50
CA ASN A 239 -10.09 -7.79 6.07
C ASN A 239 -10.98 -6.57 5.76
N TYR A 240 -12.28 -6.78 5.47
CA TYR A 240 -13.21 -5.69 5.18
C TYR A 240 -14.64 -5.99 5.70
N PRO A 241 -15.25 -5.13 6.55
CA PRO A 241 -14.65 -3.93 7.13
C PRO A 241 -13.52 -4.28 8.10
N GLU A 242 -12.47 -3.45 8.16
CA GLU A 242 -11.41 -3.65 9.16
C GLU A 242 -11.91 -3.22 10.54
N LEU A 243 -12.38 -1.98 10.68
CA LEU A 243 -13.11 -1.54 11.86
C LEU A 243 -14.53 -2.10 11.80
N VAL A 244 -14.93 -2.89 12.78
CA VAL A 244 -16.24 -3.54 12.82
C VAL A 244 -17.10 -2.92 13.91
N GLU A 245 -18.23 -2.34 13.50
CA GLU A 245 -19.14 -1.62 14.41
C GLU A 245 -20.46 -2.35 14.64
N THR A 246 -20.92 -3.12 13.65
CA THR A 246 -22.19 -3.86 13.71
C THR A 246 -21.98 -5.37 13.73
N ASP A 247 -23.01 -6.07 14.19
CA ASP A 247 -23.16 -7.51 13.93
C ASP A 247 -23.33 -7.72 12.41
N GLY A 248 -22.87 -8.85 11.88
CA GLY A 248 -23.02 -9.16 10.45
C GLY A 248 -21.99 -10.14 9.90
N ILE A 249 -22.08 -10.35 8.59
CA ILE A 249 -21.18 -11.19 7.81
C ILE A 249 -19.94 -10.36 7.41
N LEU A 250 -18.75 -10.79 7.82
CA LEU A 250 -17.49 -10.17 7.37
C LEU A 250 -17.10 -10.72 5.99
N LEU A 251 -17.22 -12.03 5.83
CA LEU A 251 -17.05 -12.75 4.57
C LEU A 251 -17.77 -14.10 4.64
N SER A 252 -18.51 -14.46 3.60
CA SER A 252 -19.12 -15.78 3.46
C SER A 252 -18.90 -16.33 2.05
N THR A 253 -18.44 -17.58 1.97
CA THR A 253 -18.36 -18.33 0.72
C THR A 253 -19.47 -19.35 0.54
N PHE A 254 -20.41 -19.45 1.49
CA PHE A 254 -21.62 -20.24 1.32
C PHE A 254 -22.38 -19.87 0.05
N PRO A 255 -23.24 -20.76 -0.49
CA PRO A 255 -24.23 -20.40 -1.49
C PRO A 255 -25.24 -19.39 -0.91
N GLY A 256 -25.68 -18.46 -1.74
CA GLY A 256 -26.68 -17.45 -1.36
C GLY A 256 -28.11 -17.97 -1.41
N GLU A 257 -28.35 -19.13 -2.04
CA GLU A 257 -29.66 -19.76 -2.08
C GLU A 257 -30.15 -20.05 -0.65
N ASN A 258 -31.39 -19.63 -0.35
CA ASN A 258 -32.02 -19.74 0.96
C ASN A 258 -31.41 -18.86 2.08
N LYS A 259 -30.65 -17.82 1.71
CA LYS A 259 -30.21 -16.77 2.64
C LYS A 259 -31.05 -15.51 2.42
N LEU A 260 -31.35 -14.76 3.48
CA LEU A 260 -32.15 -13.55 3.41
C LEU A 260 -31.49 -12.48 2.54
N VAL A 261 -30.16 -12.38 2.62
CA VAL A 261 -29.35 -11.39 1.89
C VAL A 261 -28.42 -12.12 0.93
N TYR A 262 -28.95 -12.51 -0.23
CA TYR A 262 -28.22 -13.28 -1.25
C TYR A 262 -26.84 -12.69 -1.58
N SER A 263 -26.73 -11.36 -1.70
CA SER A 263 -25.48 -10.66 -2.07
C SER A 263 -24.39 -10.70 -1.00
N ALA A 264 -24.70 -11.14 0.23
CA ALA A 264 -23.72 -11.32 1.30
C ALA A 264 -22.92 -12.64 1.19
N HIS A 265 -23.19 -13.47 0.17
CA HIS A 265 -22.61 -14.80 0.01
C HIS A 265 -21.98 -14.99 -1.38
N LEU A 266 -20.74 -15.47 -1.42
CA LEU A 266 -19.94 -15.55 -2.66
C LEU A 266 -20.06 -16.86 -3.43
N ASN A 267 -20.71 -17.89 -2.86
CA ASN A 267 -20.82 -19.24 -3.46
C ASN A 267 -19.49 -19.79 -4.00
N PHE A 268 -18.52 -19.98 -3.11
CA PHE A 268 -17.21 -20.53 -3.42
C PHE A 268 -16.85 -21.66 -2.44
N ALA A 269 -16.76 -22.89 -2.94
CA ALA A 269 -16.34 -24.03 -2.14
C ALA A 269 -14.81 -24.16 -2.13
N PHE A 270 -14.24 -24.45 -0.97
CA PHE A 270 -12.83 -24.82 -0.84
C PHE A 270 -12.68 -26.34 -0.84
N GLU A 271 -11.62 -26.83 -1.48
CA GLU A 271 -11.27 -28.25 -1.54
C GLU A 271 -9.74 -28.35 -1.69
N GLY A 272 -9.11 -29.35 -1.08
CA GLY A 272 -7.65 -29.46 -1.08
C GLY A 272 -6.97 -28.44 -0.16
N ARG A 273 -5.80 -27.92 -0.57
CA ARG A 273 -5.06 -26.87 0.16
C ARG A 273 -5.81 -25.54 0.05
N PHE A 274 -6.04 -24.86 1.17
CA PHE A 274 -6.45 -23.46 1.22
C PHE A 274 -5.98 -22.76 2.50
N ASP A 275 -5.89 -21.44 2.46
CA ASP A 275 -5.54 -20.63 3.64
C ASP A 275 -6.71 -19.78 4.11
N ILE A 276 -6.69 -19.39 5.38
CA ILE A 276 -7.63 -18.43 5.96
C ILE A 276 -6.82 -17.29 6.55
N PHE A 277 -7.04 -16.08 6.06
CA PHE A 277 -6.50 -14.85 6.62
C PHE A 277 -7.66 -13.95 7.09
N THR A 278 -7.59 -13.49 8.34
CA THR A 278 -8.54 -12.50 8.86
C THR A 278 -7.84 -11.40 9.65
N HIS A 279 -8.27 -10.16 9.48
CA HIS A 279 -7.80 -9.03 10.29
C HIS A 279 -8.94 -8.03 10.54
N HIS A 280 -9.32 -7.84 11.80
CA HIS A 280 -10.42 -6.96 12.18
C HIS A 280 -10.15 -6.24 13.51
N ILE A 281 -10.72 -5.06 13.67
CA ILE A 281 -10.54 -4.13 14.77
C ILE A 281 -11.90 -3.81 15.38
N ALA A 282 -11.96 -3.81 16.69
CA ALA A 282 -13.05 -3.20 17.45
C ALA A 282 -12.55 -1.88 18.06
N ARG A 283 -13.41 -0.86 18.12
CA ARG A 283 -13.14 0.42 18.80
C ARG A 283 -14.28 0.79 19.74
N ALA A 284 -13.92 1.43 20.85
CA ALA A 284 -14.85 2.08 21.76
C ALA A 284 -14.32 3.49 22.06
N GLU A 285 -15.15 4.49 21.84
CA GLU A 285 -14.90 5.88 22.25
C GLU A 285 -15.42 6.14 23.67
N THR A 286 -16.49 5.44 24.08
CA THR A 286 -17.09 5.53 25.42
C THR A 286 -17.15 4.17 26.13
N GLN A 287 -17.27 4.18 27.46
CA GLN A 287 -17.28 2.95 28.25
C GLN A 287 -18.46 2.03 27.90
N ASP A 288 -19.62 2.59 27.52
CA ASP A 288 -20.80 1.80 27.12
C ASP A 288 -20.59 1.05 25.80
N GLN A 289 -19.62 1.47 24.98
CA GLN A 289 -19.25 0.81 23.72
C GLN A 289 -18.28 -0.36 23.91
N THR A 290 -17.86 -0.67 25.16
CA THR A 290 -16.89 -1.74 25.47
C THR A 290 -17.45 -3.16 25.42
N ARG A 291 -18.73 -3.35 25.05
CA ARG A 291 -19.32 -4.68 24.81
C ARG A 291 -18.41 -5.47 23.84
N PRO A 292 -17.84 -6.61 24.26
CA PRO A 292 -16.87 -7.33 23.44
C PRO A 292 -17.48 -7.72 22.09
N LEU A 293 -16.72 -7.53 21.02
CA LEU A 293 -17.07 -8.10 19.72
C LEU A 293 -16.50 -9.52 19.64
N TYR A 294 -17.28 -10.47 19.17
CA TYR A 294 -16.81 -11.83 18.85
C TYR A 294 -16.65 -11.98 17.35
N GLN A 295 -15.60 -12.71 16.98
CA GLN A 295 -15.33 -13.17 15.63
C GLN A 295 -15.56 -14.69 15.58
N GLY A 296 -16.54 -15.10 14.78
CA GLY A 296 -16.93 -16.49 14.57
C GLY A 296 -16.54 -16.98 13.18
N LEU A 297 -15.67 -17.97 13.10
CA LEU A 297 -15.35 -18.67 11.86
C LEU A 297 -16.04 -20.03 11.88
N ILE A 298 -17.01 -20.23 10.99
CA ILE A 298 -17.74 -21.49 10.85
C ILE A 298 -17.42 -22.15 9.52
N VAL A 299 -17.50 -23.48 9.50
CA VAL A 299 -17.26 -24.31 8.32
C VAL A 299 -18.38 -25.33 8.17
N GLU A 300 -18.87 -25.51 6.95
CA GLU A 300 -19.90 -26.50 6.61
C GLU A 300 -19.36 -27.51 5.59
N ASN A 301 -19.71 -28.77 5.80
CA ASN A 301 -19.59 -29.83 4.82
C ASN A 301 -20.87 -29.95 3.98
N PRO A 302 -20.89 -29.48 2.72
CA PRO A 302 -22.05 -29.57 1.84
C PRO A 302 -22.21 -30.95 1.17
N THR A 303 -21.31 -31.90 1.44
CA THR A 303 -21.29 -33.20 0.77
C THR A 303 -22.11 -34.25 1.51
N ASP A 304 -22.35 -35.38 0.85
CA ASP A 304 -23.02 -36.56 1.40
C ASP A 304 -22.05 -37.52 2.12
N GLN A 305 -20.75 -37.21 2.14
CA GLN A 305 -19.70 -37.98 2.80
C GLN A 305 -19.07 -37.18 3.95
N PRO A 306 -18.48 -37.83 4.96
CA PRO A 306 -17.69 -37.12 5.96
C PRO A 306 -16.48 -36.41 5.33
N VAL A 307 -16.23 -35.17 5.75
CA VAL A 307 -15.08 -34.36 5.31
C VAL A 307 -14.15 -34.10 6.50
N THR A 308 -12.86 -34.31 6.28
CA THR A 308 -11.80 -34.02 7.25
C THR A 308 -11.03 -32.79 6.78
N ILE A 309 -10.85 -31.83 7.70
CA ILE A 309 -9.97 -30.69 7.49
C ILE A 309 -8.78 -30.82 8.44
N ASP A 310 -7.58 -30.92 7.89
CA ASP A 310 -6.33 -30.84 8.63
C ASP A 310 -5.92 -29.37 8.80
N ILE A 311 -5.60 -28.99 10.03
CA ILE A 311 -5.12 -27.65 10.38
C ILE A 311 -3.61 -27.73 10.50
N LEU A 312 -2.91 -27.41 9.42
CA LEU A 312 -1.46 -27.57 9.29
C LEU A 312 -0.72 -26.56 10.17
N GLN A 313 -1.16 -25.30 10.13
CA GLN A 313 -0.65 -24.19 10.92
C GLN A 313 -1.82 -23.27 11.27
N ALA A 314 -1.77 -22.62 12.43
CA ALA A 314 -2.79 -21.65 12.82
C ALA A 314 -2.27 -20.72 13.92
N ALA A 315 -2.32 -19.43 13.68
CA ALA A 315 -1.94 -18.40 14.65
C ALA A 315 -3.03 -17.34 14.77
N THR A 316 -3.39 -16.93 15.99
CA THR A 316 -4.32 -15.82 16.23
C THR A 316 -3.90 -15.01 17.45
N TYR A 317 -3.83 -13.68 17.29
CA TYR A 317 -3.37 -12.78 18.36
C TYR A 317 -4.12 -11.45 18.38
N LEU A 318 -4.35 -10.95 19.58
CA LEU A 318 -4.86 -9.60 19.84
C LEU A 318 -3.74 -8.56 19.86
N SER A 319 -4.04 -7.32 19.49
CA SER A 319 -3.14 -6.18 19.78
C SER A 319 -2.91 -6.05 21.28
N THR A 320 -3.94 -6.27 22.11
CA THR A 320 -3.82 -6.29 23.57
C THR A 320 -4.64 -7.44 24.13
N PRO A 321 -4.10 -8.30 25.01
CA PRO A 321 -2.77 -8.21 25.63
C PRO A 321 -1.64 -8.92 24.84
N ASP A 322 -1.97 -9.64 23.76
CA ASP A 322 -1.04 -10.63 23.21
C ASP A 322 0.16 -10.00 22.48
N ALA A 323 -0.06 -8.99 21.66
CA ALA A 323 0.97 -8.42 20.78
C ALA A 323 0.85 -6.89 20.64
N PRO A 324 1.17 -6.13 21.70
CA PRO A 324 1.08 -4.67 21.66
C PRO A 324 2.02 -4.06 20.62
N PHE A 325 1.65 -2.89 20.11
CA PHE A 325 2.55 -2.09 19.27
C PHE A 325 3.59 -1.41 20.17
N ILE A 326 4.76 -2.05 20.28
CA ILE A 326 5.89 -1.54 21.05
C ILE A 326 6.95 -0.93 20.12
N PRO A 327 7.72 0.07 20.59
CA PRO A 327 8.91 0.51 19.88
C PRO A 327 9.96 -0.61 19.89
N LEU A 328 10.59 -0.83 18.74
CA LEU A 328 11.73 -1.74 18.59
C LEU A 328 12.82 -1.01 17.80
N ALA A 329 14.06 -1.51 17.93
CA ALA A 329 15.12 -1.15 17.01
C ALA A 329 14.78 -1.65 15.60
N ASP A 330 15.46 -1.09 14.61
CA ASP A 330 15.16 -1.35 13.19
C ASP A 330 15.43 -2.81 12.80
N ILE A 331 16.37 -3.44 13.51
CA ILE A 331 16.76 -4.84 13.38
C ILE A 331 16.91 -5.43 14.79
N VAL A 332 16.23 -6.56 15.03
CA VAL A 332 16.35 -7.31 16.28
C VAL A 332 16.40 -8.81 15.96
N GLU A 333 17.41 -9.50 16.48
CA GLU A 333 17.45 -10.97 16.41
C GLU A 333 16.23 -11.57 17.12
N ASN A 334 15.60 -12.55 16.47
CA ASN A 334 14.37 -13.17 16.94
C ASN A 334 14.43 -14.71 16.89
N PRO A 335 15.49 -15.38 17.38
CA PRO A 335 15.64 -16.84 17.26
C PRO A 335 14.48 -17.60 17.91
N ASN A 336 13.94 -17.07 19.01
CA ASN A 336 12.91 -17.73 19.82
C ASN A 336 11.47 -17.34 19.43
N GLY A 337 11.26 -16.41 18.50
CA GLY A 337 9.92 -15.93 18.13
C GLY A 337 9.26 -14.97 19.13
N ASN A 338 10.01 -14.47 20.13
CA ASN A 338 9.47 -13.62 21.20
C ASN A 338 9.54 -12.11 20.89
N VAL A 339 10.10 -11.72 19.75
CA VAL A 339 10.18 -10.32 19.32
C VAL A 339 9.11 -10.04 18.27
N TYR A 340 8.19 -9.14 18.60
CA TYR A 340 7.10 -8.71 17.73
C TYR A 340 6.59 -7.33 18.17
N SER A 341 5.94 -6.62 17.24
CA SER A 341 5.23 -5.37 17.52
C SER A 341 3.95 -5.37 16.70
N GLY A 342 2.80 -5.52 17.37
CA GLY A 342 1.50 -5.69 16.72
C GLY A 342 1.11 -7.14 16.43
N PRO A 343 -0.21 -7.43 16.34
CA PRO A 343 -0.73 -8.79 16.15
C PRO A 343 -0.42 -9.35 14.78
N GLY A 344 -0.36 -8.52 13.73
CA GLY A 344 0.04 -8.94 12.39
C GLY A 344 1.45 -9.49 12.35
N SER A 345 2.40 -8.74 12.93
CA SER A 345 3.80 -9.14 13.02
C SER A 345 4.00 -10.46 13.77
N ARG A 346 3.32 -10.64 14.91
CA ARG A 346 3.39 -11.88 15.71
C ARG A 346 2.77 -13.07 14.96
N THR A 347 1.57 -12.89 14.41
CA THR A 347 0.85 -13.94 13.66
C THR A 347 1.70 -14.47 12.51
N MET A 348 2.27 -13.58 11.68
CA MET A 348 3.08 -14.00 10.54
C MET A 348 4.43 -14.61 10.96
N GLY A 349 5.03 -14.14 12.06
CA GLY A 349 6.25 -14.73 12.60
C GLY A 349 6.10 -16.18 13.08
N ASP A 350 4.93 -16.50 13.64
CA ASP A 350 4.56 -17.85 14.10
C ASP A 350 4.23 -18.78 12.92
N ILE A 351 3.50 -18.29 11.91
CA ILE A 351 3.24 -19.05 10.69
C ILE A 351 4.54 -19.38 9.95
N LEU A 352 5.47 -18.42 9.85
CA LEU A 352 6.82 -18.63 9.29
C LEU A 352 7.62 -19.73 10.04
N ARG A 353 7.30 -19.98 11.31
CA ARG A 353 7.89 -21.04 12.15
C ARG A 353 7.14 -22.36 12.09
N GLY A 354 6.04 -22.42 11.36
CA GLY A 354 5.16 -23.57 11.34
C GLY A 354 4.38 -23.81 12.62
N VAL A 355 4.11 -22.76 13.39
CA VAL A 355 3.37 -22.85 14.65
C VAL A 355 1.88 -23.07 14.39
N ARG A 356 1.30 -23.95 15.20
CA ARG A 356 -0.14 -24.05 15.44
C ARG A 356 -0.41 -23.75 16.91
N ASN A 357 -1.16 -22.69 17.22
CA ASN A 357 -1.55 -22.40 18.59
C ASN A 357 -2.33 -23.58 19.19
N ALA A 358 -2.08 -23.89 20.46
CA ALA A 358 -2.62 -25.08 21.13
C ALA A 358 -4.17 -25.12 21.18
N ASN A 359 -4.80 -23.96 21.06
CA ASN A 359 -6.24 -23.77 21.01
C ASN A 359 -6.88 -24.12 19.66
N PHE A 360 -6.09 -24.48 18.65
CA PHE A 360 -6.59 -25.09 17.40
C PHE A 360 -6.29 -26.59 17.39
N PRO A 361 -7.28 -27.45 17.08
CA PRO A 361 -7.04 -28.88 16.96
C PRO A 361 -6.14 -29.18 15.75
N THR A 362 -5.62 -30.41 15.67
CA THR A 362 -4.83 -30.83 14.49
C THR A 362 -5.70 -31.12 13.28
N GLN A 363 -6.93 -31.54 13.52
CA GLN A 363 -7.93 -31.88 12.52
C GLN A 363 -9.34 -31.66 13.06
N ILE A 364 -10.30 -31.45 12.18
CA ILE A 364 -11.73 -31.54 12.46
C ILE A 364 -12.40 -32.47 11.45
N VAL A 365 -13.43 -33.19 11.89
CA VAL A 365 -14.22 -34.09 11.03
C VAL A 365 -15.66 -33.61 11.03
N LEU A 366 -16.18 -33.33 9.85
CA LEU A 366 -17.53 -32.84 9.59
C LEU A 366 -18.35 -33.96 8.97
N LYS A 367 -19.45 -34.36 9.62
CA LYS A 367 -20.45 -35.26 9.05
C LYS A 367 -21.11 -34.62 7.82
N PRO A 368 -21.79 -35.41 6.96
CA PRO A 368 -22.59 -34.87 5.88
C PRO A 368 -23.57 -33.78 6.35
N GLY A 369 -23.55 -32.61 5.71
CA GLY A 369 -24.39 -31.46 6.06
C GLY A 369 -24.06 -30.77 7.41
N GLU A 370 -23.00 -31.17 8.09
CA GLU A 370 -22.65 -30.62 9.40
C GLU A 370 -21.96 -29.25 9.27
N THR A 371 -22.35 -28.32 10.14
CA THR A 371 -21.61 -27.08 10.40
C THR A 371 -20.90 -27.18 11.75
N GLN A 372 -19.63 -26.79 11.82
CA GLN A 372 -18.90 -26.64 13.09
C GLN A 372 -18.23 -25.27 13.19
N ILE A 373 -17.90 -24.87 14.43
CA ILE A 373 -17.13 -23.66 14.70
C ILE A 373 -15.64 -23.97 14.67
N LEU A 374 -14.91 -23.34 13.75
CA LEU A 374 -13.45 -23.42 13.66
C LEU A 374 -12.76 -22.39 14.58
N MET A 375 -13.38 -21.22 14.79
CA MET A 375 -12.89 -20.20 15.71
C MET A 375 -14.06 -19.41 16.33
N ASN A 376 -14.02 -19.14 17.64
CA ASN A 376 -15.02 -18.33 18.34
C ASN A 376 -14.34 -17.41 19.36
N GLN A 377 -13.70 -16.34 18.86
CA GLN A 377 -12.74 -15.56 19.65
C GLN A 377 -13.21 -14.12 19.86
N PRO A 378 -13.05 -13.55 21.08
CA PRO A 378 -13.38 -12.15 21.33
C PRO A 378 -12.28 -11.20 20.83
N ILE A 379 -12.69 -9.95 20.56
CA ILE A 379 -11.87 -8.76 20.39
C ILE A 379 -12.28 -7.78 21.51
N PRO A 380 -11.80 -7.99 22.75
CA PRO A 380 -12.26 -7.25 23.91
C PRO A 380 -11.66 -5.84 23.97
N ILE A 381 -12.43 -4.90 24.50
CA ILE A 381 -11.96 -3.55 24.84
C ILE A 381 -12.20 -3.34 26.33
N LYS A 382 -11.14 -3.24 27.13
CA LYS A 382 -11.28 -3.17 28.60
C LYS A 382 -11.60 -1.76 29.11
N GLN A 383 -11.17 -0.73 28.39
CA GLN A 383 -11.33 0.68 28.74
C GLN A 383 -11.53 1.51 27.49
N ALA A 384 -12.22 2.64 27.60
CA ALA A 384 -12.41 3.60 26.50
C ALA A 384 -11.81 4.98 26.86
N PRO A 385 -11.32 5.76 25.87
CA PRO A 385 -11.26 5.43 24.45
C PRO A 385 -10.11 4.45 24.13
N ALA A 386 -10.39 3.39 23.38
CA ALA A 386 -9.39 2.44 22.92
C ALA A 386 -9.85 1.64 21.70
N SER A 387 -8.91 0.97 21.06
CA SER A 387 -9.17 -0.04 20.04
C SER A 387 -8.37 -1.31 20.31
N ASN A 388 -8.85 -2.44 19.81
CA ASN A 388 -8.15 -3.70 19.83
C ASN A 388 -8.36 -4.41 18.50
N GLY A 389 -7.29 -4.97 17.93
CA GLY A 389 -7.33 -5.72 16.69
C GLY A 389 -7.05 -7.19 16.91
N ARG A 390 -7.56 -8.07 16.04
CA ARG A 390 -7.19 -9.48 15.97
C ARG A 390 -6.69 -9.81 14.58
N SER A 391 -5.52 -10.41 14.51
CA SER A 391 -5.00 -11.05 13.29
C SER A 391 -5.07 -12.56 13.45
N THR A 392 -5.51 -13.24 12.40
CA THR A 392 -5.55 -14.70 12.34
C THR A 392 -5.04 -15.16 10.99
N MET A 393 -4.21 -16.19 10.98
CA MET A 393 -3.76 -16.90 9.78
C MET A 393 -3.84 -18.40 10.04
N MET A 394 -4.34 -19.16 9.07
CA MET A 394 -4.39 -20.62 9.10
C MET A 394 -4.00 -21.19 7.75
N ARG A 395 -3.26 -22.31 7.76
CA ARG A 395 -3.01 -23.15 6.59
C ARG A 395 -3.74 -24.46 6.76
N LEU A 396 -4.63 -24.80 5.84
CA LEU A 396 -5.50 -25.96 5.95
C LEU A 396 -5.46 -26.84 4.72
N GLN A 397 -5.87 -28.09 4.90
CA GLN A 397 -6.07 -29.08 3.85
C GLN A 397 -7.42 -29.75 4.09
N SER A 398 -8.31 -29.77 3.10
CA SER A 398 -9.57 -30.52 3.16
C SER A 398 -9.54 -31.69 2.17
N ASN A 399 -10.07 -32.84 2.58
CA ASN A 399 -10.26 -34.00 1.70
C ASN A 399 -11.57 -33.96 0.89
N GLY A 400 -12.40 -32.94 1.10
CA GLY A 400 -13.63 -32.70 0.35
C GLY A 400 -14.03 -31.22 0.33
N LYS A 401 -15.14 -30.91 -0.33
CA LYS A 401 -15.62 -29.52 -0.43
C LYS A 401 -16.09 -29.01 0.92
N VAL A 402 -15.82 -27.74 1.21
CA VAL A 402 -16.34 -27.03 2.39
C VAL A 402 -16.65 -25.57 2.08
N TYR A 403 -17.64 -25.03 2.79
CA TYR A 403 -17.97 -23.61 2.79
C TYR A 403 -17.56 -22.94 4.09
N LEU A 404 -17.14 -21.68 4.03
CA LEU A 404 -16.60 -20.93 5.16
C LEU A 404 -17.34 -19.61 5.34
N ALA A 405 -17.52 -19.18 6.58
CA ALA A 405 -18.00 -17.85 6.90
C ALA A 405 -17.29 -17.29 8.13
N ASN A 406 -16.86 -16.04 8.03
CA ASN A 406 -16.35 -15.23 9.11
C ASN A 406 -17.41 -14.18 9.46
N LEU A 407 -17.83 -14.20 10.72
CA LEU A 407 -18.99 -13.48 11.23
C LEU A 407 -18.58 -12.63 12.43
N ALA A 408 -19.26 -11.50 12.62
CA ALA A 408 -19.07 -10.60 13.74
C ALA A 408 -20.35 -10.47 14.56
N MET A 409 -20.25 -10.58 15.89
CA MET A 409 -21.39 -10.37 16.78
C MET A 409 -20.96 -9.79 18.12
N LYS A 410 -21.65 -8.78 18.61
CA LYS A 410 -21.48 -8.25 19.96
C LYS A 410 -21.88 -9.32 20.98
N ALA A 411 -21.03 -9.56 21.97
CA ALA A 411 -21.15 -10.67 22.92
C ALA A 411 -22.56 -10.77 23.51
N PRO A 412 -23.31 -11.87 23.30
CA PRO A 412 -24.59 -12.09 23.95
C PRO A 412 -24.42 -12.26 25.46
N ARG A 413 -25.51 -12.12 26.20
CA ARG A 413 -25.52 -12.34 27.67
C ARG A 413 -26.11 -13.71 28.00
N ASN A 414 -25.62 -14.32 29.07
CA ASN A 414 -26.26 -15.51 29.66
C ASN A 414 -27.40 -15.12 30.61
N SER A 415 -28.08 -16.11 31.20
CA SER A 415 -29.18 -15.89 32.16
C SER A 415 -28.77 -15.08 33.39
N SER A 416 -27.49 -15.09 33.76
CA SER A 416 -26.92 -14.30 34.86
C SER A 416 -26.49 -12.89 34.45
N GLY A 417 -26.74 -12.47 33.20
CA GLY A 417 -26.37 -11.16 32.68
C GLY A 417 -24.90 -11.01 32.25
N ASN A 418 -24.07 -12.05 32.41
CA ASN A 418 -22.66 -12.01 32.01
C ASN A 418 -22.50 -12.22 30.51
N PHE A 419 -21.53 -11.53 29.90
CA PHE A 419 -21.19 -11.76 28.50
C PHE A 419 -20.67 -13.18 28.30
N ARG A 420 -21.10 -13.82 27.22
CA ARG A 420 -20.67 -15.16 26.81
C ARG A 420 -20.30 -15.19 25.33
N PRO A 421 -19.55 -16.21 24.87
CA PRO A 421 -19.40 -16.47 23.44
C PRO A 421 -20.76 -16.74 22.78
N PRO A 422 -20.96 -16.32 21.51
CA PRO A 422 -22.07 -16.77 20.70
C PRO A 422 -22.01 -18.29 20.46
N THR A 423 -23.18 -18.91 20.37
CA THR A 423 -23.35 -20.34 20.08
C THR A 423 -23.32 -20.62 18.58
N LEU A 424 -23.16 -21.89 18.18
CA LEU A 424 -23.24 -22.27 16.76
C LEU A 424 -24.59 -21.87 16.15
N ALA A 425 -25.69 -22.06 16.87
CA ALA A 425 -27.03 -21.69 16.40
C ALA A 425 -27.16 -20.17 16.15
N GLU A 426 -26.59 -19.33 17.02
CA GLU A 426 -26.57 -17.87 16.81
C GLU A 426 -25.71 -17.48 15.61
N TRP A 427 -24.59 -18.17 15.36
CA TRP A 427 -23.79 -17.96 14.15
C TRP A 427 -24.51 -18.40 12.88
N GLN A 428 -25.20 -19.54 12.90
CA GLN A 428 -25.99 -20.02 11.77
C GLN A 428 -27.18 -19.10 11.49
N ALA A 429 -27.86 -18.58 12.53
CA ALA A 429 -28.91 -17.58 12.37
C ALA A 429 -28.36 -16.31 11.71
N LEU A 430 -27.23 -15.78 12.20
CA LEU A 430 -26.60 -14.60 11.60
C LEU A 430 -26.14 -14.86 10.15
N LEU A 431 -25.67 -16.07 9.83
CA LEU A 431 -25.34 -16.45 8.45
C LEU A 431 -26.57 -16.44 7.54
N ILE A 432 -27.74 -16.84 8.02
CA ILE A 432 -28.96 -16.95 7.22
C ILE A 432 -29.67 -15.59 7.07
N GLU A 433 -29.73 -14.83 8.17
CA GLU A 433 -30.56 -13.63 8.28
C GLU A 433 -29.75 -12.33 8.18
N GLY A 434 -28.43 -12.38 8.39
CA GLY A 434 -27.59 -11.19 8.53
C GLY A 434 -27.19 -10.53 7.20
N GLU A 435 -26.96 -9.23 7.28
CA GLU A 435 -26.31 -8.44 6.22
C GLU A 435 -24.78 -8.41 6.41
N LEU A 436 -24.06 -7.79 5.46
CA LEU A 436 -22.63 -7.51 5.62
C LEU A 436 -22.39 -6.56 6.79
N ALA A 437 -21.39 -6.87 7.62
CA ALA A 437 -20.99 -6.02 8.74
C ALA A 437 -20.50 -4.65 8.25
N GLN A 438 -20.78 -3.62 9.05
CA GLN A 438 -20.51 -2.21 8.77
C GLN A 438 -19.39 -1.65 9.66
N PRO A 439 -18.74 -0.54 9.25
CA PRO A 439 -19.00 0.26 8.04
C PRO A 439 -18.20 -0.14 6.80
N ARG A 440 -18.85 -0.09 5.62
CA ARG A 440 -18.23 -0.36 4.31
C ARG A 440 -17.97 0.93 3.51
N ASN A 441 -17.03 1.74 4.02
CA ASN A 441 -16.90 3.16 3.67
C ASN A 441 -16.20 3.50 2.34
N LEU A 442 -15.40 2.62 1.75
CA LEU A 442 -14.56 2.98 0.59
C LEU A 442 -14.64 1.93 -0.51
N THR A 443 -15.48 2.20 -1.51
CA THR A 443 -15.51 1.45 -2.77
C THR A 443 -14.20 1.69 -3.53
N PRO A 444 -13.53 0.65 -4.03
CA PRO A 444 -12.33 0.82 -4.82
C PRO A 444 -12.62 1.56 -6.12
N THR A 445 -11.66 2.39 -6.55
CA THR A 445 -11.71 3.05 -7.84
C THR A 445 -11.74 1.99 -8.96
N PRO A 446 -12.66 2.09 -9.95
CA PRO A 446 -12.66 1.20 -11.10
C PRO A 446 -11.29 1.17 -11.80
N LEU A 447 -10.86 -0.02 -12.23
CA LEU A 447 -9.61 -0.16 -12.99
C LEU A 447 -9.67 0.54 -14.35
N TYR A 448 -10.87 0.66 -14.93
CA TYR A 448 -11.09 1.32 -16.21
C TYR A 448 -12.44 2.08 -16.26
N PRO A 449 -12.45 3.36 -16.71
CA PRO A 449 -11.27 4.20 -16.89
C PRO A 449 -10.61 4.52 -15.54
N PRO A 450 -9.27 4.63 -15.47
CA PRO A 450 -8.58 4.98 -14.22
C PRO A 450 -9.01 6.38 -13.75
N GLN A 451 -9.13 6.57 -12.43
CA GLN A 451 -9.50 7.85 -11.82
C GLN A 451 -8.56 8.17 -10.66
N GLU A 452 -8.23 9.45 -10.48
CA GLU A 452 -7.43 9.93 -9.36
C GLU A 452 -8.28 10.76 -8.39
N PRO A 453 -8.07 10.62 -7.06
CA PRO A 453 -7.13 9.71 -6.42
C PRO A 453 -7.59 8.25 -6.50
N THR A 454 -6.65 7.33 -6.76
CA THR A 454 -6.93 5.89 -6.75
C THR A 454 -7.18 5.37 -5.32
N VAL A 455 -8.34 4.75 -5.10
CA VAL A 455 -8.68 3.99 -3.89
C VAL A 455 -8.56 2.50 -4.20
N PHE A 456 -7.61 1.81 -3.56
CA PHE A 456 -7.42 0.36 -3.75
C PHE A 456 -8.51 -0.49 -3.10
N GLY A 457 -9.12 0.00 -2.01
CA GLY A 457 -10.08 -0.75 -1.20
C GLY A 457 -9.42 -1.78 -0.29
N ARG A 458 -10.17 -2.27 0.70
CA ARG A 458 -9.80 -3.43 1.53
C ARG A 458 -10.31 -4.72 0.90
N VAL A 459 -9.83 -5.87 1.38
CA VAL A 459 -10.11 -7.20 0.78
C VAL A 459 -11.12 -7.99 1.64
N ALA A 460 -12.20 -8.45 1.01
CA ALA A 460 -13.16 -9.42 1.50
C ALA A 460 -13.58 -10.31 0.33
N GLY A 461 -13.00 -11.50 0.26
CA GLY A 461 -13.26 -12.44 -0.82
C GLY A 461 -12.33 -13.64 -0.78
N VAL A 462 -12.27 -14.36 -1.90
CA VAL A 462 -11.33 -15.45 -2.13
C VAL A 462 -10.24 -14.96 -3.07
N SER A 463 -9.00 -14.87 -2.59
CA SER A 463 -7.84 -14.54 -3.41
C SER A 463 -7.07 -15.78 -3.84
N GLN A 464 -6.41 -15.75 -4.99
CA GLN A 464 -5.56 -16.84 -5.48
C GLN A 464 -4.09 -16.56 -5.18
N GLY A 465 -3.47 -17.43 -4.37
CA GLY A 465 -2.06 -17.37 -4.04
C GLY A 465 -1.81 -17.30 -2.54
N THR A 466 -0.99 -18.22 -2.02
CA THR A 466 -0.52 -18.23 -0.63
C THR A 466 1.00 -18.10 -0.52
N GLU A 467 1.71 -18.35 -1.62
CA GLU A 467 3.17 -18.39 -1.66
C GLU A 467 3.68 -17.90 -3.01
N TRP A 468 4.75 -17.10 -2.97
CA TRP A 468 5.57 -16.68 -4.09
C TRP A 468 6.93 -17.39 -3.98
N LEU A 469 7.15 -18.37 -4.86
CA LEU A 469 8.42 -19.09 -4.96
C LEU A 469 9.31 -18.43 -6.02
N ALA A 470 10.54 -18.08 -5.65
CA ALA A 470 11.51 -17.50 -6.56
C ALA A 470 12.91 -18.08 -6.36
N LYS A 471 13.50 -18.68 -7.40
CA LYS A 471 14.95 -18.87 -7.50
C LYS A 471 15.48 -17.84 -8.50
N ILE A 472 16.27 -16.88 -8.01
CA ILE A 472 16.74 -15.77 -8.84
C ILE A 472 18.06 -16.16 -9.48
N THR A 473 18.10 -16.19 -10.80
CA THR A 473 19.32 -16.41 -11.59
C THR A 473 19.46 -15.31 -12.62
N ASP A 474 20.63 -15.19 -13.27
CA ASP A 474 20.85 -14.16 -14.29
C ASP A 474 19.90 -14.27 -15.48
N ASN A 475 19.52 -15.49 -15.84
CA ASN A 475 18.62 -15.82 -16.93
C ASN A 475 18.15 -17.28 -16.79
N PRO A 476 17.11 -17.72 -17.53
CA PRO A 476 16.58 -19.08 -17.42
C PRO A 476 17.56 -20.23 -17.70
N GLY A 477 18.71 -19.96 -18.34
CA GLY A 477 19.77 -20.95 -18.59
C GLY A 477 20.93 -20.91 -17.59
N SER A 478 20.88 -20.04 -16.58
CA SER A 478 21.88 -19.94 -15.51
C SER A 478 21.34 -20.58 -14.23
N ASP A 479 22.21 -21.27 -13.50
CA ASP A 479 21.92 -21.80 -12.16
C ASP A 479 22.31 -20.84 -11.03
N PHE A 480 23.03 -19.76 -11.36
CA PHE A 480 23.52 -18.76 -10.42
C PHE A 480 23.08 -17.33 -10.80
N LEU A 481 23.22 -16.44 -9.83
CA LEU A 481 23.06 -14.99 -9.92
C LEU A 481 24.42 -14.32 -9.72
N ARG A 482 24.89 -13.57 -10.71
CA ARG A 482 26.12 -12.77 -10.56
C ARG A 482 25.91 -11.71 -9.49
N ILE A 483 26.88 -11.58 -8.59
CA ILE A 483 26.92 -10.45 -7.66
C ILE A 483 27.17 -9.15 -8.44
N PRO A 484 26.68 -7.99 -7.95
CA PRO A 484 26.97 -6.71 -8.58
C PRO A 484 28.48 -6.42 -8.65
N ASP A 485 28.89 -5.53 -9.56
CA ASP A 485 30.24 -4.98 -9.55
C ASP A 485 30.54 -4.23 -8.23
N PRO A 486 31.81 -4.08 -7.83
CA PRO A 486 32.17 -3.39 -6.59
C PRO A 486 31.55 -1.99 -6.49
N GLY A 487 30.85 -1.72 -5.37
CA GLY A 487 30.13 -0.47 -5.14
C GLY A 487 28.72 -0.41 -5.74
N GLN A 488 28.36 -1.35 -6.61
CA GLN A 488 27.05 -1.42 -7.26
C GLN A 488 26.06 -2.28 -6.46
N ALA A 489 24.78 -2.15 -6.83
CA ALA A 489 23.69 -2.96 -6.29
C ALA A 489 22.60 -3.16 -7.35
N PHE A 490 21.80 -4.22 -7.18
CA PHE A 490 20.49 -4.37 -7.82
C PHE A 490 19.46 -4.77 -6.78
N SER A 491 18.18 -4.65 -7.11
CA SER A 491 17.09 -5.00 -6.20
C SER A 491 15.92 -5.67 -6.89
N TYR A 492 15.26 -6.55 -6.17
CA TYR A 492 14.02 -7.21 -6.59
C TYR A 492 12.86 -6.67 -5.77
N VAL A 493 11.79 -6.26 -6.43
CA VAL A 493 10.60 -5.71 -5.77
C VAL A 493 9.78 -6.80 -5.08
N ILE A 494 9.20 -6.50 -3.92
CA ILE A 494 8.37 -7.40 -3.13
C ILE A 494 7.08 -6.68 -2.74
N GLY A 495 5.94 -7.34 -2.98
CA GLY A 495 4.62 -6.87 -2.57
C GLY A 495 4.06 -5.75 -3.45
N THR A 496 4.49 -5.61 -4.71
CA THR A 496 3.96 -4.57 -5.61
C THR A 496 2.44 -4.67 -5.80
N VAL A 497 1.81 -3.51 -5.96
CA VAL A 497 0.36 -3.40 -6.14
C VAL A 497 0.02 -2.74 -7.48
N HIS A 498 -1.24 -2.79 -7.87
CA HIS A 498 -1.72 -2.10 -9.06
C HIS A 498 -1.29 -0.62 -9.02
N LEU A 499 -0.71 -0.10 -10.11
CA LEU A 499 -0.15 1.27 -10.22
C LEU A 499 1.09 1.60 -9.37
N ILE A 500 1.56 0.70 -8.49
CA ILE A 500 2.74 0.91 -7.65
C ILE A 500 3.66 -0.31 -7.78
N THR A 501 4.56 -0.25 -8.76
CA THR A 501 5.44 -1.34 -9.19
C THR A 501 6.93 -1.01 -9.06
N LEU A 502 7.27 0.19 -8.60
CA LEU A 502 8.61 0.78 -8.70
C LEU A 502 9.12 0.79 -10.14
N SER A 503 8.24 1.16 -11.09
CA SER A 503 8.50 1.19 -12.54
C SER A 503 8.77 -0.16 -13.20
N THR A 504 8.74 -1.28 -12.48
CA THR A 504 9.00 -2.61 -13.04
C THR A 504 7.85 -3.14 -13.91
N GLY A 505 6.64 -2.57 -13.75
CA GLY A 505 5.42 -3.05 -14.41
C GLY A 505 4.88 -4.38 -13.84
N GLN A 506 5.60 -5.03 -12.91
CA GLN A 506 5.16 -6.28 -12.30
C GLN A 506 4.17 -6.00 -11.17
N ILE A 507 2.95 -6.53 -11.29
CA ILE A 507 1.94 -6.53 -10.23
C ILE A 507 2.01 -7.88 -9.51
N GLN A 508 2.28 -7.86 -8.21
CA GLN A 508 2.31 -9.08 -7.40
C GLN A 508 1.02 -9.34 -6.64
N SER A 509 0.13 -8.35 -6.51
CA SER A 509 -1.17 -8.52 -5.83
C SER A 509 -1.96 -9.70 -6.39
N ALA A 510 -2.39 -10.61 -5.51
CA ALA A 510 -3.14 -11.79 -5.89
C ALA A 510 -4.48 -11.45 -6.56
N ASN A 511 -4.86 -12.24 -7.57
CA ASN A 511 -6.16 -12.11 -8.24
C ASN A 511 -7.29 -12.54 -7.28
N MET A 512 -8.46 -11.91 -7.42
CA MET A 512 -9.66 -12.31 -6.69
C MET A 512 -10.46 -13.34 -7.49
N LEU A 513 -10.62 -14.56 -6.96
CA LEU A 513 -11.46 -15.63 -7.51
C LEU A 513 -12.95 -15.38 -7.27
N ALA A 514 -13.28 -14.80 -6.13
CA ALA A 514 -14.62 -14.35 -5.78
C ALA A 514 -14.50 -13.12 -4.87
N ARG A 515 -15.34 -12.10 -5.05
CA ARG A 515 -15.27 -10.85 -4.28
C ARG A 515 -16.62 -10.18 -4.14
N TYR A 516 -16.82 -9.42 -3.07
CA TYR A 516 -17.93 -8.48 -2.99
C TYR A 516 -17.70 -7.28 -3.92
N PRO A 517 -18.74 -6.67 -4.52
CA PRO A 517 -18.57 -5.56 -5.46
C PRO A 517 -17.80 -4.36 -4.88
N ASP A 518 -17.93 -4.11 -3.58
CA ASP A 518 -17.38 -2.97 -2.85
C ASP A 518 -15.97 -3.19 -2.27
N THR A 519 -15.37 -4.35 -2.52
CA THR A 519 -14.03 -4.72 -2.04
C THR A 519 -12.99 -4.60 -3.15
N ALA A 520 -11.71 -4.58 -2.81
CA ALA A 520 -10.59 -4.49 -3.74
C ALA A 520 -10.68 -5.45 -4.95
N TYR A 521 -10.17 -4.99 -6.10
CA TYR A 521 -10.08 -5.81 -7.32
C TYR A 521 -8.96 -6.85 -7.28
N PHE A 522 -7.92 -6.59 -6.47
CA PHE A 522 -6.82 -7.52 -6.20
C PHE A 522 -6.63 -7.60 -4.68
N ALA A 523 -6.02 -8.68 -4.20
CA ALA A 523 -5.58 -8.76 -2.81
C ALA A 523 -4.33 -7.89 -2.61
N HIS A 524 -4.56 -6.58 -2.50
CA HIS A 524 -3.50 -5.60 -2.34
C HIS A 524 -2.64 -5.90 -1.11
N SER A 525 -1.33 -5.65 -1.26
CA SER A 525 -0.32 -5.91 -0.25
C SER A 525 -0.08 -7.40 0.06
N ASN A 526 -0.80 -8.36 -0.53
CA ASN A 526 -0.55 -9.80 -0.36
C ASN A 526 -0.38 -10.23 1.11
N TYR A 527 -1.18 -9.68 2.02
CA TYR A 527 -1.09 -10.01 3.44
C TYR A 527 -1.25 -11.51 3.67
N GLY A 528 -0.30 -12.11 4.39
CA GLY A 528 -0.26 -13.55 4.64
C GLY A 528 0.39 -14.40 3.55
N VAL A 529 0.79 -13.81 2.40
CA VAL A 529 1.56 -14.53 1.38
C VAL A 529 2.99 -14.74 1.85
N GLU A 530 3.49 -15.97 1.74
CA GLU A 530 4.88 -16.33 1.96
C GLU A 530 5.71 -16.00 0.72
N TYR A 531 6.79 -15.23 0.88
CA TYR A 531 7.80 -15.01 -0.15
C TYR A 531 9.02 -15.83 0.20
N ASN A 532 9.27 -16.89 -0.56
CA ASN A 532 10.41 -17.78 -0.37
C ASN A 532 11.37 -17.61 -1.56
N ILE A 533 12.46 -16.89 -1.31
CA ILE A 533 13.36 -16.36 -2.33
C ILE A 533 14.76 -16.94 -2.15
N THR A 534 15.26 -17.63 -3.17
CA THR A 534 16.60 -18.22 -3.20
C THR A 534 17.53 -17.40 -4.10
N LEU A 535 18.68 -16.98 -3.54
CA LEU A 535 19.75 -16.23 -4.18
C LEU A 535 21.03 -17.10 -4.27
N PRO A 536 21.26 -17.83 -5.38
CA PRO A 536 22.51 -18.53 -5.67
C PRO A 536 23.60 -17.54 -6.11
N LEU A 537 24.18 -16.79 -5.16
CA LEU A 537 25.11 -15.70 -5.44
C LEU A 537 26.48 -16.23 -5.87
N LYS A 538 26.99 -15.75 -7.01
CA LYS A 538 28.31 -16.11 -7.53
C LYS A 538 29.22 -14.91 -7.76
N ASN A 539 30.44 -14.99 -7.26
CA ASN A 539 31.49 -14.03 -7.58
C ASN A 539 32.20 -14.42 -8.87
N THR A 540 31.90 -13.72 -9.97
CA THR A 540 32.57 -13.92 -11.26
C THR A 540 33.79 -13.01 -11.47
N THR A 541 34.14 -12.18 -10.48
CA THR A 541 35.32 -11.31 -10.56
C THR A 541 36.59 -12.08 -10.18
N PRO A 542 37.78 -11.65 -10.65
CA PRO A 542 39.04 -12.31 -10.30
C PRO A 542 39.52 -12.03 -8.87
N GLN A 543 38.71 -11.35 -8.07
CA GLN A 543 39.07 -10.81 -6.78
C GLN A 543 38.05 -11.21 -5.70
N PRO A 544 38.46 -11.40 -4.44
CA PRO A 544 37.49 -11.56 -3.36
C PRO A 544 36.58 -10.35 -3.24
N GLN A 545 35.28 -10.59 -3.03
CA GLN A 545 34.25 -9.57 -2.87
C GLN A 545 33.47 -9.78 -1.57
N THR A 546 33.07 -8.68 -0.93
CA THR A 546 32.15 -8.71 0.21
C THR A 546 30.76 -8.29 -0.27
N VAL A 547 29.78 -9.17 -0.09
CA VAL A 547 28.41 -8.99 -0.59
C VAL A 547 27.45 -8.95 0.57
N THR A 548 26.47 -8.04 0.49
CA THR A 548 25.42 -7.89 1.48
C THR A 548 24.04 -8.12 0.87
N VAL A 549 23.16 -8.77 1.63
CA VAL A 549 21.74 -8.91 1.31
C VAL A 549 20.94 -8.11 2.35
N SER A 550 20.05 -7.23 1.90
CA SER A 550 19.17 -6.44 2.78
C SER A 550 17.73 -6.37 2.25
N LEU A 551 16.77 -6.29 3.17
CA LEU A 551 15.40 -5.89 2.85
C LEU A 551 15.28 -4.37 3.11
N GLN A 552 14.74 -3.60 2.18
CA GLN A 552 14.63 -2.15 2.30
C GLN A 552 13.21 -1.65 2.02
N THR A 553 12.89 -0.46 2.53
CA THR A 553 11.58 0.19 2.35
C THR A 553 11.76 1.56 1.64
N PRO A 554 11.98 1.55 0.31
CA PRO A 554 12.15 2.78 -0.45
C PRO A 554 10.84 3.59 -0.53
N LEU A 555 10.93 4.84 -0.97
CA LEU A 555 9.78 5.60 -1.41
C LEU A 555 9.22 5.01 -2.70
N LYS A 556 7.90 5.13 -2.87
CA LYS A 556 7.22 4.79 -4.12
C LYS A 556 7.70 5.73 -5.24
N ASP A 557 8.22 5.17 -6.33
CA ASP A 557 8.70 5.91 -7.51
C ASP A 557 8.34 5.13 -8.79
N GLU A 558 7.45 5.69 -9.62
CA GLU A 558 7.17 5.16 -10.97
C GLU A 558 7.91 5.94 -12.07
N GLY A 559 8.99 6.64 -11.72
CA GLY A 559 9.79 7.45 -12.64
C GLY A 559 11.03 6.76 -13.23
N GLY A 560 11.28 5.48 -12.98
CA GLY A 560 12.42 4.73 -13.50
C GLY A 560 12.83 3.51 -12.67
N THR A 561 13.54 2.58 -13.31
CA THR A 561 14.11 1.36 -12.70
C THR A 561 15.62 1.46 -12.43
N ASP A 562 16.18 2.66 -12.51
CA ASP A 562 17.62 2.96 -12.41
C ASP A 562 18.04 3.47 -11.02
N ARG A 563 17.09 3.55 -10.08
CA ARG A 563 17.30 4.10 -8.74
C ARG A 563 16.31 3.58 -7.71
N LEU A 564 16.68 3.75 -6.44
CA LEU A 564 15.76 3.78 -5.31
C LEU A 564 15.79 5.15 -4.66
N LEU A 565 14.66 5.56 -4.09
CA LEU A 565 14.51 6.83 -3.37
C LEU A 565 14.33 6.58 -1.88
N PHE A 566 15.05 7.32 -1.04
CA PHE A 566 15.00 7.21 0.42
C PHE A 566 14.78 8.58 1.07
N LEU A 567 14.38 8.60 2.34
CA LEU A 567 14.18 9.83 3.11
C LEU A 567 15.37 10.13 4.01
N ASN A 568 15.86 11.37 3.90
CA ASN A 568 16.85 11.94 4.80
C ASN A 568 16.50 13.41 5.11
N PRO A 569 15.99 13.73 6.31
CA PRO A 569 15.90 12.87 7.50
C PRO A 569 14.80 11.80 7.39
N GLN A 570 14.90 10.77 8.24
CA GLN A 570 13.97 9.64 8.25
C GLN A 570 12.56 10.04 8.73
N SER A 571 11.53 9.41 8.15
CA SER A 571 10.15 9.55 8.60
C SER A 571 9.86 8.67 9.82
N ASN A 572 8.97 9.08 10.72
CA ASN A 572 8.52 8.23 11.84
C ASN A 572 7.43 7.21 11.45
N GLN A 573 6.94 7.24 10.21
CA GLN A 573 5.87 6.35 9.75
C GLN A 573 6.42 4.95 9.50
N ILE A 574 5.95 3.95 10.27
CA ILE A 574 6.34 2.55 10.07
C ILE A 574 5.62 1.99 8.84
N PHE A 575 6.39 1.38 7.94
CA PHE A 575 5.92 0.80 6.69
C PHE A 575 6.15 -0.71 6.64
N PHE A 576 7.06 -1.26 7.42
CA PHE A 576 7.25 -2.71 7.51
C PHE A 576 7.50 -3.11 8.96
N ARG A 577 6.82 -4.16 9.41
CA ARG A 577 7.04 -4.78 10.74
C ARG A 577 6.83 -6.29 10.67
N GLY A 578 7.91 -7.05 10.62
CA GLY A 578 7.81 -8.49 10.35
C GLY A 578 9.10 -9.23 10.62
N THR A 579 8.99 -10.55 10.76
CA THR A 579 10.16 -11.43 10.87
C THR A 579 10.55 -11.93 9.48
N VAL A 580 11.85 -11.89 9.18
CA VAL A 580 12.47 -12.52 8.02
C VAL A 580 13.30 -13.70 8.50
N ARG A 581 13.15 -14.86 7.86
CA ARG A 581 13.99 -16.04 8.03
C ARG A 581 15.07 -16.02 6.94
N LEU A 582 16.30 -16.27 7.36
CA LEU A 582 17.47 -16.34 6.48
C LEU A 582 18.16 -17.68 6.68
N SER A 583 18.43 -18.38 5.59
CA SER A 583 19.23 -19.60 5.61
C SER A 583 20.37 -19.49 4.60
N TYR A 584 21.61 -19.68 5.06
CA TYR A 584 22.81 -19.52 4.23
C TYR A 584 24.00 -20.25 4.86
N GLU A 585 25.08 -20.41 4.09
CA GLU A 585 26.37 -20.89 4.60
C GLU A 585 27.30 -19.71 4.91
N ASP A 586 27.80 -19.63 6.15
CA ASP A 586 28.71 -18.57 6.58
C ASP A 586 30.14 -18.74 6.02
N ASP A 587 31.03 -17.80 6.36
CA ASP A 587 32.42 -17.81 5.86
C ASP A 587 33.26 -19.00 6.34
N LYS A 588 32.76 -19.78 7.29
CA LYS A 588 33.42 -20.99 7.81
C LYS A 588 32.79 -22.27 7.27
N GLY A 589 31.85 -22.18 6.32
CA GLY A 589 31.14 -23.33 5.80
C GLY A 589 30.02 -23.84 6.72
N GLN A 590 29.61 -23.07 7.73
CA GLN A 590 28.57 -23.52 8.66
C GLN A 590 27.20 -23.04 8.19
N LYS A 591 26.23 -23.96 8.16
CA LYS A 591 24.84 -23.62 7.87
C LYS A 591 24.27 -22.77 9.00
N GLN A 592 23.80 -21.59 8.64
CA GLN A 592 23.11 -20.66 9.52
C GLN A 592 21.63 -20.65 9.20
N THR A 593 20.79 -20.58 10.23
CA THR A 593 19.38 -20.20 10.11
C THR A 593 19.10 -19.11 11.13
N ARG A 594 18.81 -17.90 10.64
CA ARG A 594 18.55 -16.73 11.47
C ARG A 594 17.13 -16.26 11.27
N TYR A 595 16.54 -15.76 12.33
CA TYR A 595 15.27 -15.08 12.28
C TYR A 595 15.46 -13.68 12.81
N ILE A 596 15.09 -12.68 12.02
CA ILE A 596 15.33 -11.28 12.32
C ILE A 596 14.01 -10.55 12.22
N HIS A 597 13.61 -9.88 13.31
CA HIS A 597 12.50 -8.94 13.28
C HIS A 597 12.99 -7.61 12.73
N LEU A 598 12.27 -7.07 11.75
CA LEU A 598 12.54 -5.79 11.13
C LEU A 598 11.42 -4.81 11.46
N LEU A 599 11.79 -3.58 11.79
CA LEU A 599 10.89 -2.44 11.93
C LEU A 599 11.42 -1.31 11.05
N GLN A 600 10.82 -1.13 9.87
CA GLN A 600 11.29 -0.16 8.89
C GLN A 600 10.29 0.96 8.68
N ARG A 601 10.81 2.17 8.60
CA ARG A 601 10.08 3.40 8.31
C ARG A 601 9.94 3.63 6.81
N ARG A 602 8.98 4.47 6.43
CA ARG A 602 8.81 4.97 5.06
C ARG A 602 10.13 5.58 4.56
N GLY A 603 10.61 5.13 3.40
CA GLY A 603 11.82 5.65 2.79
C GLY A 603 13.11 5.28 3.54
N GLN A 604 13.11 4.22 4.33
CA GLN A 604 14.27 3.76 5.08
C GLN A 604 15.15 2.80 4.26
N LYS A 605 16.45 3.10 4.21
CA LYS A 605 17.48 2.15 3.77
C LYS A 605 17.60 1.02 4.78
N GLY A 606 17.63 -0.22 4.29
CA GLY A 606 17.78 -1.40 5.14
C GLY A 606 19.25 -1.69 5.45
N GLU A 607 19.56 -2.06 6.69
CA GLU A 607 20.89 -2.55 7.03
C GLU A 607 21.12 -3.99 6.49
N PRO A 608 22.37 -4.41 6.26
CA PRO A 608 22.69 -5.77 5.84
C PRO A 608 22.16 -6.83 6.81
N LEU A 609 21.34 -7.74 6.31
CA LEU A 609 20.87 -8.91 7.07
C LEU A 609 21.87 -10.06 7.01
N VAL A 610 22.52 -10.21 5.86
CA VAL A 610 23.60 -11.16 5.60
C VAL A 610 24.78 -10.40 5.01
N THR A 611 26.00 -10.70 5.47
CA THR A 611 27.26 -10.27 4.85
C THR A 611 28.11 -11.49 4.59
N LEU A 612 28.55 -11.70 3.36
CA LEU A 612 29.33 -12.85 2.92
C LEU A 612 30.61 -12.39 2.24
N ASN A 613 31.72 -13.10 2.49
CA ASN A 613 32.94 -12.95 1.73
C ASN A 613 33.02 -14.04 0.67
N LEU A 614 32.97 -13.67 -0.61
CA LEU A 614 33.05 -14.59 -1.74
C LEU A 614 34.42 -14.47 -2.42
N PRO A 615 35.31 -15.46 -2.29
CA PRO A 615 36.49 -15.61 -3.16
C PRO A 615 36.09 -15.69 -4.65
N PRO A 616 37.06 -15.49 -5.58
CA PRO A 616 36.83 -15.65 -7.01
C PRO A 616 36.22 -17.01 -7.35
N GLY A 617 35.15 -17.02 -8.14
CA GLY A 617 34.46 -18.23 -8.58
C GLY A 617 33.56 -18.89 -7.52
N MET A 618 33.62 -18.45 -6.25
CA MET A 618 32.79 -19.03 -5.20
C MET A 618 31.31 -18.72 -5.43
N GLU A 619 30.48 -19.71 -5.17
CA GLU A 619 29.02 -19.62 -5.15
C GLU A 619 28.53 -19.84 -3.71
N ARG A 620 27.55 -19.05 -3.29
CA ARG A 620 26.84 -19.24 -2.02
C ARG A 620 25.36 -18.98 -2.19
N GLU A 621 24.56 -19.89 -1.66
CA GLU A 621 23.12 -19.73 -1.63
C GLU A 621 22.69 -18.95 -0.37
N VAL A 622 21.82 -17.96 -0.58
CA VAL A 622 21.09 -17.28 0.50
C VAL A 622 19.60 -17.44 0.24
N ASN A 623 18.90 -18.11 1.14
CA ASN A 623 17.45 -18.14 1.15
C ASN A 623 16.91 -17.04 2.08
N VAL A 624 15.94 -16.29 1.57
CA VAL A 624 15.25 -15.20 2.26
C VAL A 624 13.76 -15.51 2.24
N ASP A 625 13.19 -15.66 3.42
CA ASP A 625 11.80 -16.06 3.58
C ASP A 625 11.05 -15.13 4.54
N LEU A 626 9.87 -14.68 4.14
CA LEU A 626 8.97 -13.90 4.99
C LEU A 626 7.52 -14.17 4.63
N VAL A 627 6.65 -14.13 5.64
CA VAL A 627 5.20 -14.04 5.43
C VAL A 627 4.79 -12.57 5.54
N TYR A 628 4.24 -12.02 4.46
CA TYR A 628 4.05 -10.57 4.34
C TYR A 628 3.04 -10.04 5.39
N PRO A 629 3.46 -9.17 6.34
CA PRO A 629 2.63 -8.79 7.49
C PRO A 629 1.44 -7.90 7.12
N PRO A 630 0.27 -8.04 7.78
CA PRO A 630 -0.94 -7.25 7.51
C PRO A 630 -0.86 -5.78 7.94
N ASP A 631 0.16 -5.42 8.73
CA ASP A 631 0.44 -4.05 9.16
C ASP A 631 1.53 -3.37 8.29
N SER A 632 1.92 -3.98 7.17
CA SER A 632 2.93 -3.45 6.25
C SER A 632 2.29 -2.63 5.12
N THR A 633 3.03 -1.62 4.66
CA THR A 633 2.74 -0.80 3.49
C THR A 633 3.74 -1.14 2.38
N PRO A 634 3.30 -1.71 1.26
CA PRO A 634 4.17 -2.06 0.14
C PRO A 634 4.59 -0.86 -0.70
N PRO A 635 5.59 -1.02 -1.59
CA PRO A 635 6.43 -2.22 -1.74
C PRO A 635 7.70 -2.18 -0.87
N GLN A 636 8.27 -3.35 -0.62
CA GLN A 636 9.65 -3.51 -0.12
C GLN A 636 10.55 -3.97 -1.27
N VAL A 637 11.86 -3.95 -1.07
CA VAL A 637 12.83 -4.47 -2.04
C VAL A 637 13.88 -5.33 -1.36
N LEU A 638 14.25 -6.43 -2.00
CA LEU A 638 15.39 -7.26 -1.61
C LEU A 638 16.61 -6.83 -2.43
N THR A 639 17.65 -6.39 -1.76
CA THR A 639 18.83 -5.78 -2.39
C THR A 639 20.07 -6.65 -2.20
N VAL A 640 20.78 -6.89 -3.29
CA VAL A 640 22.13 -7.44 -3.27
C VAL A 640 23.09 -6.31 -3.60
N ARG A 641 24.10 -6.11 -2.77
CA ARG A 641 25.12 -5.07 -2.93
C ARG A 641 26.51 -5.64 -2.73
N THR A 642 27.44 -5.27 -3.59
CA THR A 642 28.87 -5.55 -3.40
C THR A 642 29.53 -4.31 -2.80
N LYS A 643 30.21 -4.45 -1.66
CA LYS A 643 30.87 -3.33 -0.99
C LYS A 643 32.03 -2.78 -1.83
N THR A 644 32.28 -1.48 -1.75
CA THR A 644 33.58 -0.92 -2.14
C THR A 644 34.64 -1.45 -1.18
N ARG A 645 35.84 -1.70 -1.70
CA ARG A 645 36.99 -2.09 -0.87
C ARG A 645 37.38 -1.01 0.13
#